data_AF-A0A928W7M0-F1
#
_entry.id   AF-A0A928W7M0-F1
#
_cell.length_a   1.000
_cell.length_b   1.000
_cell.length_c   1.000
_cell.angle_alpha   90.00
_cell.angle_beta   90.00
_cell.angle_gamma   90.00
#
_symmetry.space_group_name_H-M   'P 1'
#
loop_
_entity.id
_entity.type
_entity.pdbx_description
1 polymer ?
#
loop_
_entity_poly.entity_id
_entity_poly.type
_entity_poly.pdbx_seq_one_letter_code
_entity_poly.pdbx_strand_id
1 'polypeptide(L)'
;MKKSTKNPIDKIVRRLLTRQVRPVFSLIRRFRYRMVYGVYRYLPRSIRSSMPSLGKAARDYARQKLEERRARTKQIEPQTEQLEPQPNRDRFLPRTSTNYDRYNCRSRDPLTCISATQSGENDLQTRHCLQCGFPAALLAGNEIIGQRGRYRIISYLGSRGRGRIYLGMQVDNDRLVTIKEYLLPHRHFNHEEKRHIHNAFKNQGTIGFIDGQKDFRLLIDADVISPPPQEKFRETTRDPERCYLVTQGDRDRLTTLRSYLSERGAMSAAEVCQVLNLVLQSLESLHNQKFRLPTGKINSQIAHGNLSLESILIAVDSRPYLEPAQFKIYLTDLALWENLFIPPPRTPQIYSTDRDLIALGYVGFYLLMGRTVDENGYPLSPYDRLYWANIDPKLQQYIYRLLEIETPFKNAFTARQTLLKLQLKSAPPAPLTIPEVSQSDRQRKLPWRSLLVLFLALLLGGLSYWWWQLQRPSRMAIAQEPAICCISDLAGIPQGTFEYTAERNGIWHYVWQQKNLILKNISLKTKLAAKTPEFELKYRPLDSEAAAIESITSKQADFAVVSSVNDLNNNLTAETFAYDGLVFFIAFSQDRHSQDLLNSLDGKISLEQLQQLYTGQITNWQQLGAADLPVKLYAPDSDSAIALFEEQVLSDRGQVTTFRSLLSEDNLTGSITRLPILPMLRQILPEFENERVASIGFGSLARVFNQCSVYPLAIVNEDGNAIQPLIQSNLEPINPQLDLCKEKGSYLRDRSAFQTNRYPLTYPLAVVYPRDNSLTPAGKKFAEILKTDEAQELLGKTGLIPLD
;
A
#
# COMPACT_ATOMS: atom_id res chain seq x y z
N MET A 1 69.97 -28.34 60.91
CA MET A 1 70.40 -27.08 60.26
C MET A 1 70.89 -27.38 58.83
N LYS A 2 70.59 -26.45 57.90
CA LYS A 2 71.10 -26.29 56.51
C LYS A 2 70.59 -27.30 55.47
N LYS A 3 69.65 -26.90 54.59
CA LYS A 3 69.78 -26.12 53.31
C LYS A 3 70.31 -27.03 52.18
N SER A 4 69.46 -27.50 51.27
CA SER A 4 68.86 -26.80 50.11
C SER A 4 69.85 -26.59 48.96
N THR A 5 69.76 -27.45 47.94
CA THR A 5 70.31 -27.25 46.60
C THR A 5 69.18 -27.41 45.57
N LYS A 6 68.93 -26.31 44.85
CA LYS A 6 67.93 -26.17 43.78
C LYS A 6 68.60 -26.48 42.45
N ASN A 7 67.96 -27.32 41.63
CA ASN A 7 68.34 -27.57 40.25
C ASN A 7 67.72 -26.48 39.32
N PRO A 8 68.46 -25.87 38.36
CA PRO A 8 68.04 -24.61 37.72
C PRO A 8 67.06 -24.75 36.55
N ILE A 9 66.71 -25.97 36.14
CA ILE A 9 65.87 -26.22 34.96
C ILE A 9 64.37 -26.22 35.29
N ASP A 10 64.01 -26.53 36.53
CA ASP A 10 62.61 -26.64 36.98
C ASP A 10 61.95 -25.26 37.28
N LYS A 11 62.77 -24.20 37.41
CA LYS A 11 62.32 -22.82 37.66
C LYS A 11 62.05 -22.02 36.37
N ILE A 12 62.57 -22.47 35.23
CA ILE A 12 62.35 -21.85 33.92
C ILE A 12 61.11 -22.47 33.24
N VAL A 13 60.89 -23.78 33.38
CA VAL A 13 59.70 -24.46 32.84
C VAL A 13 58.41 -24.07 33.60
N ARG A 14 58.47 -23.83 34.92
CA ARG A 14 57.31 -23.32 35.69
C ARG A 14 57.01 -21.83 35.51
N ARG A 15 57.96 -21.03 34.99
CA ARG A 15 57.72 -19.59 34.67
C ARG A 15 57.27 -19.34 33.23
N LEU A 16 57.45 -20.28 32.31
CA LEU A 16 56.95 -20.18 30.94
C LEU A 16 55.55 -20.79 30.73
N LEU A 17 55.04 -21.60 31.67
CA LEU A 17 53.71 -22.24 31.56
C LEU A 17 52.57 -21.56 32.34
N THR A 18 52.76 -20.36 32.91
CA THR A 18 51.70 -19.66 33.67
C THR A 18 51.35 -18.25 33.20
N ARG A 19 51.93 -17.75 32.10
CA ARG A 19 51.49 -16.50 31.46
C ARG A 19 51.43 -16.69 29.95
N GLN A 20 50.22 -16.97 29.45
CA GLN A 20 49.72 -16.82 28.06
C GLN A 20 48.85 -17.99 27.52
N VAL A 21 48.27 -18.85 28.38
CA VAL A 21 47.26 -19.81 27.90
C VAL A 21 46.05 -19.84 28.84
N ARG A 22 45.26 -18.76 28.85
CA ARG A 22 43.89 -18.75 29.39
C ARG A 22 42.81 -18.07 28.52
N PRO A 23 43.08 -17.33 27.43
CA PRO A 23 42.00 -16.86 26.55
C PRO A 23 41.77 -17.76 25.32
N VAL A 24 42.67 -18.69 24.98
CA VAL A 24 42.57 -19.49 23.74
C VAL A 24 41.67 -20.73 23.89
N PHE A 25 41.60 -21.34 25.08
CA PHE A 25 40.71 -22.49 25.33
C PHE A 25 39.24 -22.13 25.54
N SER A 26 38.89 -20.86 25.80
CA SER A 26 37.49 -20.41 25.89
C SER A 26 36.90 -20.09 24.52
N LEU A 27 37.71 -19.61 23.56
CA LEU A 27 37.29 -19.34 22.19
C LEU A 27 37.01 -20.62 21.40
N ILE A 28 37.88 -21.64 21.50
CA ILE A 28 37.70 -22.93 20.82
C ILE A 28 36.47 -23.67 21.37
N ARG A 29 36.18 -23.53 22.68
CA ARG A 29 34.98 -24.10 23.30
C ARG A 29 33.71 -23.36 22.83
N ARG A 30 33.68 -22.03 22.85
CA ARG A 30 32.54 -21.21 22.37
C ARG A 30 32.19 -21.42 20.89
N PHE A 31 33.18 -21.67 20.03
CA PHE A 31 32.95 -21.94 18.61
C PHE A 31 32.25 -23.28 18.38
N ARG A 32 32.65 -24.33 19.12
CA ARG A 32 32.04 -25.67 19.04
C ARG A 32 30.55 -25.66 19.43
N TYR A 33 30.19 -24.97 20.51
CA TYR A 33 28.79 -24.96 20.99
C TYR A 33 27.84 -24.11 20.13
N ARG A 34 28.33 -23.04 19.48
CA ARG A 34 27.51 -22.19 18.61
C ARG A 34 27.12 -22.90 17.31
N MET A 35 28.05 -23.66 16.72
CA MET A 35 27.79 -24.48 15.55
C MET A 35 26.84 -25.66 15.90
N VAL A 36 27.06 -26.32 17.04
CA VAL A 36 26.20 -27.40 17.54
C VAL A 36 24.77 -26.93 17.84
N TYR A 37 24.58 -25.75 18.44
CA TYR A 37 23.24 -25.18 18.68
C TYR A 37 22.53 -24.82 17.37
N GLY A 38 23.27 -24.28 16.39
CA GLY A 38 22.75 -23.97 15.05
C GLY A 38 22.22 -25.22 14.36
N VAL A 39 22.99 -26.31 14.33
CA VAL A 39 22.58 -27.59 13.72
C VAL A 39 21.44 -28.24 14.51
N TYR A 40 21.50 -28.23 15.84
CA TYR A 40 20.46 -28.84 16.69
C TYR A 40 19.07 -28.23 16.49
N ARG A 41 18.98 -26.90 16.25
CA ARG A 41 17.71 -26.19 16.02
C ARG A 41 16.97 -26.65 14.76
N TYR A 42 17.68 -27.15 13.75
CA TYR A 42 17.10 -27.56 12.46
C TYR A 42 16.94 -29.08 12.30
N LEU A 43 17.38 -29.89 13.27
CA LEU A 43 17.20 -31.34 13.23
C LEU A 43 15.75 -31.77 13.56
N PRO A 44 15.14 -32.69 12.79
CA PRO A 44 13.84 -33.31 13.08
C PRO A 44 13.78 -33.99 14.46
N ARG A 45 12.58 -34.07 15.06
CA ARG A 45 12.37 -34.62 16.43
C ARG A 45 12.87 -36.07 16.58
N SER A 46 12.75 -36.89 15.54
CA SER A 46 13.21 -38.29 15.53
C SER A 46 14.72 -38.46 15.67
N ILE A 47 15.51 -37.48 15.21
CA ILE A 47 16.99 -37.52 15.28
C ILE A 47 17.50 -36.98 16.63
N ARG A 48 16.74 -36.05 17.25
CA ARG A 48 17.09 -35.45 18.55
C ARG A 48 17.00 -36.43 19.72
N SER A 49 16.09 -37.39 19.68
CA SER A 49 15.94 -38.42 20.73
C SER A 49 17.12 -39.39 20.78
N SER A 50 17.80 -39.62 19.66
CA SER A 50 18.98 -40.49 19.52
C SER A 50 20.33 -39.82 19.87
N MET A 51 20.36 -38.52 20.20
CA MET A 51 21.60 -37.78 20.48
C MET A 51 21.52 -36.91 21.77
N PRO A 52 21.41 -37.52 22.96
CA PRO A 52 21.19 -36.81 24.22
C PRO A 52 22.36 -35.90 24.65
N SER A 53 23.59 -36.22 24.24
CA SER A 53 24.79 -35.42 24.53
C SER A 53 24.77 -34.07 23.80
N LEU A 54 24.26 -34.02 22.56
CA LEU A 54 24.09 -32.80 21.78
C LEU A 54 23.01 -31.89 22.39
N GLY A 55 21.91 -32.49 22.86
CA GLY A 55 20.82 -31.76 23.53
C GLY A 55 21.22 -31.14 24.86
N LYS A 56 22.17 -31.75 25.60
CA LYS A 56 22.75 -31.16 26.83
C LYS A 56 23.66 -29.97 26.49
N ALA A 57 24.53 -30.14 25.49
CA ALA A 57 25.41 -29.10 25.01
C ALA A 57 24.67 -27.83 24.51
N ALA A 58 23.56 -28.01 23.79
CA ALA A 58 22.73 -26.91 23.31
C ALA A 58 22.06 -26.12 24.46
N ARG A 59 21.59 -26.83 25.50
CA ARG A 59 20.97 -26.21 26.68
C ARG A 59 21.98 -25.43 27.52
N ASP A 60 23.18 -25.97 27.71
CA ASP A 60 24.25 -25.31 28.46
C ASP A 60 24.72 -24.02 27.75
N TYR A 61 24.81 -24.05 26.42
CA TYR A 61 25.13 -22.85 25.62
C TYR A 61 24.05 -21.77 25.71
N ALA A 62 22.77 -22.14 25.65
CA ALA A 62 21.66 -21.19 25.80
C ALA A 62 21.65 -20.52 27.18
N ARG A 63 21.95 -21.29 28.24
CA ARG A 63 22.06 -20.79 29.61
C ARG A 63 23.20 -19.78 29.76
N GLN A 64 24.38 -20.11 29.24
CA GLN A 64 25.55 -19.24 29.27
C GLN A 64 25.31 -17.90 28.55
N LYS A 65 24.61 -17.92 27.40
CA LYS A 65 24.31 -16.68 26.65
C LYS A 65 23.28 -15.79 27.36
N LEU A 66 22.41 -16.38 28.18
CA LEU A 66 21.43 -15.65 28.99
C LEU A 66 22.11 -14.94 30.18
N GLU A 67 23.10 -15.60 30.79
CA GLU A 67 23.92 -15.02 31.86
C GLU A 67 24.83 -13.89 31.34
N GLU A 68 25.45 -14.05 30.16
CA GLU A 68 26.24 -12.98 29.51
C GLU A 68 25.38 -11.74 29.19
N ARG A 69 24.09 -11.93 28.83
CA ARG A 69 23.16 -10.81 28.63
C ARG A 69 22.82 -10.10 29.93
N ARG A 70 22.55 -10.85 31.00
CA ARG A 70 22.29 -10.28 32.35
C ARG A 70 23.49 -9.52 32.91
N ALA A 71 24.72 -9.97 32.61
CA ALA A 71 25.95 -9.29 33.02
C ALA A 71 26.17 -7.95 32.27
N ARG A 72 25.82 -7.88 30.98
CA ARG A 72 25.92 -6.62 30.19
C ARG A 72 24.92 -5.56 30.65
N THR A 73 23.73 -5.96 31.11
CA THR A 73 22.72 -5.00 31.61
C THR A 73 23.10 -4.38 32.96
N LYS A 74 23.99 -5.02 33.75
CA LYS A 74 24.47 -4.48 35.03
C LYS A 74 25.67 -3.51 34.91
N GLN A 75 26.24 -3.31 33.72
CA GLN A 75 27.42 -2.45 33.51
C GLN A 75 27.10 -1.08 32.89
N ILE A 76 25.82 -0.75 32.68
CA ILE A 76 25.39 0.56 32.19
C ILE A 76 24.73 1.30 33.35
N GLU A 77 25.56 1.84 34.23
CA GLU A 77 25.19 2.82 35.25
C GLU A 77 25.96 4.10 34.89
N PRO A 78 25.30 5.26 34.62
CA PRO A 78 26.01 6.45 34.15
C PRO A 78 26.77 7.11 35.30
N GLN A 79 28.07 7.32 35.12
CA GLN A 79 28.89 8.15 36.00
C GLN A 79 28.59 9.63 35.76
N THR A 80 28.26 10.33 36.84
CA THR A 80 28.00 11.77 36.89
C THR A 80 29.32 12.54 36.92
N GLU A 81 29.64 13.29 35.86
CA GLU A 81 30.74 14.25 35.84
C GLU A 81 30.15 15.66 35.91
N GLN A 82 30.64 16.43 36.88
CA GLN A 82 30.15 17.76 37.26
C GLN A 82 30.52 18.79 36.19
N LEU A 83 29.52 19.39 35.55
CA LEU A 83 29.65 20.63 34.78
C LEU A 83 28.90 21.75 35.52
N GLU A 84 29.56 22.89 35.69
CA GLU A 84 29.04 24.10 36.33
C GLU A 84 27.69 24.59 35.74
N PRO A 85 26.85 25.26 36.56
CA PRO A 85 25.45 25.51 36.23
C PRO A 85 25.31 26.61 35.18
N GLN A 86 25.00 26.24 33.94
CA GLN A 86 24.38 27.17 32.99
C GLN A 86 22.96 27.52 33.46
N PRO A 87 22.53 28.79 33.36
CA PRO A 87 21.27 29.24 33.90
C PRO A 87 20.09 28.59 33.15
N ASN A 88 19.39 27.74 33.89
CA ASN A 88 18.00 27.32 33.74
C ASN A 88 17.25 27.94 32.53
N ARG A 89 17.34 27.26 31.38
CA ARG A 89 16.42 27.46 30.22
C ARG A 89 15.23 26.50 30.24
N ASP A 90 14.95 25.88 31.39
CA ASP A 90 13.71 25.12 31.66
C ASP A 90 12.65 25.98 32.36
N ARG A 91 12.56 27.25 31.97
CA ARG A 91 11.41 28.10 32.30
C ARG A 91 10.74 28.52 31.00
N PHE A 92 9.50 28.04 30.86
CA PHE A 92 8.54 28.34 29.80
C PHE A 92 8.59 27.46 28.53
N LEU A 93 8.48 26.14 28.70
CA LEU A 93 7.59 25.38 27.81
C LEU A 93 6.22 25.30 28.49
N PRO A 94 5.11 25.70 27.83
CA PRO A 94 3.79 25.64 28.44
C PRO A 94 3.45 24.21 28.84
N ARG A 95 3.03 24.03 30.10
CA ARG A 95 2.50 22.76 30.64
C ARG A 95 1.31 22.32 29.79
N THR A 96 1.50 21.38 28.86
CA THR A 96 0.37 20.68 28.26
C THR A 96 -0.27 19.80 29.34
N SER A 97 -1.44 20.21 29.83
CA SER A 97 -2.15 19.51 30.90
C SER A 97 -2.39 18.05 30.49
N THR A 98 -1.88 17.11 31.28
CA THR A 98 -2.17 15.69 31.10
C THR A 98 -3.64 15.47 31.43
N ASN A 99 -4.40 14.80 30.56
CA ASN A 99 -5.83 14.54 30.80
C ASN A 99 -6.05 13.76 32.10
N TYR A 100 -5.08 12.97 32.56
CA TYR A 100 -5.18 12.10 33.73
C TYR A 100 -4.13 12.43 34.81
N ASP A 101 -4.09 13.70 35.24
CA ASP A 101 -3.14 14.24 36.23
C ASP A 101 -3.11 13.52 37.61
N ARG A 102 -4.21 12.90 38.05
CA ARG A 102 -4.26 12.06 39.28
C ARG A 102 -3.45 10.75 39.21
N TYR A 103 -2.86 10.44 38.05
CA TYR A 103 -1.97 9.30 37.87
C TYR A 103 -0.53 9.80 37.67
N ASN A 104 0.34 9.49 38.62
CA ASN A 104 1.77 9.86 38.59
C ASN A 104 2.53 9.01 37.56
N CYS A 105 2.35 9.32 36.28
CA CYS A 105 2.98 8.63 35.17
C CYS A 105 4.35 9.25 34.85
N ARG A 106 5.40 8.42 34.73
CA ARG A 106 6.73 8.89 34.29
C ARG A 106 6.74 9.47 32.88
N SER A 107 5.85 8.97 32.00
CA SER A 107 5.69 9.45 30.62
C SER A 107 4.91 10.78 30.52
N ARG A 108 4.57 11.42 31.66
CA ARG A 108 3.66 12.56 31.81
C ARG A 108 2.21 12.21 31.44
N ASP A 109 1.93 11.69 30.25
CA ASP A 109 0.59 11.22 29.86
C ASP A 109 0.45 9.69 29.99
N PRO A 110 -0.40 9.18 30.91
CA PRO A 110 -0.61 7.74 31.05
C PRO A 110 -1.38 7.12 29.88
N LEU A 111 -2.09 7.90 29.05
CA LEU A 111 -2.76 7.38 27.86
C LEU A 111 -1.76 6.89 26.81
N THR A 112 -0.64 7.61 26.65
CA THR A 112 0.40 7.37 25.64
C THR A 112 1.63 6.62 26.16
N CYS A 113 1.63 6.27 27.44
CA CYS A 113 2.78 5.67 28.12
C CYS A 113 3.15 4.27 27.60
N ILE A 114 4.38 4.13 27.10
CA ILE A 114 4.96 2.86 26.59
C ILE A 114 5.15 1.82 27.72
N SER A 115 5.38 2.25 28.96
CA SER A 115 5.49 1.32 30.11
C SER A 115 4.14 0.66 30.46
N ALA A 116 3.02 1.31 30.13
CA ALA A 116 1.68 0.73 30.29
C ALA A 116 1.32 -0.29 29.19
N THR A 117 2.07 -0.31 28.07
CA THR A 117 2.00 -1.34 27.01
C THR A 117 2.93 -2.52 27.26
N GLN A 118 4.02 -2.34 28.01
CA GLN A 118 4.99 -3.41 28.36
C GLN A 118 4.70 -4.11 29.70
N SER A 119 3.79 -3.59 30.52
CA SER A 119 3.47 -4.14 31.86
C SER A 119 2.79 -5.52 31.84
N GLY A 120 2.60 -6.15 30.68
CA GLY A 120 1.94 -7.46 30.53
C GLY A 120 2.73 -8.51 29.75
N GLU A 121 4.03 -8.31 29.44
CA GLU A 121 4.83 -9.31 28.70
C GLU A 121 4.94 -10.69 29.41
N ASN A 122 4.60 -10.78 30.70
CA ASN A 122 4.62 -12.02 31.47
C ASN A 122 3.23 -12.54 31.88
N ASP A 123 2.15 -11.75 31.74
CA ASP A 123 0.79 -12.15 32.13
C ASP A 123 -0.29 -11.37 31.35
N LEU A 124 -1.04 -12.09 30.52
CA LEU A 124 -2.20 -11.62 29.74
C LEU A 124 -3.33 -11.05 30.62
N GLN A 125 -3.30 -11.28 31.94
CA GLN A 125 -4.30 -10.79 32.89
C GLN A 125 -3.96 -9.45 33.55
N THR A 126 -2.82 -8.83 33.23
CA THR A 126 -2.43 -7.56 33.87
C THR A 126 -3.35 -6.42 33.41
N ARG A 127 -4.29 -6.01 34.27
CA ARG A 127 -5.31 -4.98 33.94
C ARG A 127 -4.84 -3.54 34.16
N HIS A 128 -3.83 -3.33 35.00
CA HIS A 128 -3.32 -2.02 35.40
C HIS A 128 -1.81 -1.94 35.29
N CYS A 129 -1.29 -0.77 34.93
CA CYS A 129 0.12 -0.45 34.95
C CYS A 129 0.67 -0.62 36.37
N LEU A 130 1.69 -1.47 36.51
CA LEU A 130 2.30 -1.80 37.80
C LEU A 130 2.95 -0.59 38.50
N GLN A 131 3.23 0.48 37.75
CA GLN A 131 3.93 1.64 38.26
C GLN A 131 2.99 2.76 38.76
N CYS A 132 1.93 3.08 38.01
CA CYS A 132 1.03 4.19 38.34
C CYS A 132 -0.42 3.76 38.62
N GLY A 133 -0.78 2.49 38.38
CA GLY A 133 -2.14 1.97 38.57
C GLY A 133 -3.14 2.41 37.49
N PHE A 134 -2.69 3.03 36.41
CA PHE A 134 -3.54 3.39 35.27
C PHE A 134 -3.92 2.15 34.44
N PRO A 135 -5.10 2.06 33.80
CA PRO A 135 -5.45 0.92 32.96
C PRO A 135 -4.36 0.57 31.92
N ALA A 136 -3.91 -0.68 31.94
CA ALA A 136 -2.89 -1.19 31.02
C ALA A 136 -3.44 -1.26 29.58
N ALA A 137 -2.56 -1.23 28.58
CA ALA A 137 -3.01 -1.41 27.20
C ALA A 137 -3.41 -2.87 26.93
N LEU A 138 -4.31 -3.08 25.97
CA LEU A 138 -4.66 -4.43 25.53
C LEU A 138 -3.49 -5.04 24.72
N LEU A 139 -3.22 -6.32 24.94
CA LEU A 139 -2.19 -7.08 24.25
C LEU A 139 -2.77 -7.83 23.05
N ALA A 140 -1.88 -8.25 22.15
CA ALA A 140 -2.26 -9.12 21.05
C ALA A 140 -2.92 -10.41 21.58
N GLY A 141 -4.08 -10.77 21.03
CA GLY A 141 -4.88 -11.92 21.45
C GLY A 141 -5.99 -11.61 22.44
N ASN A 142 -6.03 -10.42 23.08
CA ASN A 142 -7.19 -10.02 23.89
C ASN A 142 -8.46 -9.99 23.01
N GLU A 143 -9.56 -10.53 23.54
CA GLU A 143 -10.85 -10.55 22.85
C GLU A 143 -11.85 -9.58 23.50
N ILE A 144 -12.62 -8.89 22.65
CA ILE A 144 -13.68 -7.95 23.00
C ILE A 144 -14.96 -8.44 22.34
N ILE A 145 -16.06 -8.51 23.11
CA ILE A 145 -17.35 -8.97 22.63
C ILE A 145 -18.26 -7.76 22.43
N GLY A 146 -18.66 -7.48 21.19
CA GLY A 146 -19.57 -6.40 20.83
C GLY A 146 -20.95 -6.88 20.39
N GLN A 147 -21.78 -5.97 19.90
CA GLN A 147 -23.13 -6.31 19.42
C GLN A 147 -23.09 -6.89 18.00
N ARG A 148 -22.09 -6.51 17.21
CA ARG A 148 -21.93 -6.94 15.81
C ARG A 148 -20.93 -8.08 15.63
N GLY A 149 -20.31 -8.58 16.70
CA GLY A 149 -19.42 -9.74 16.66
C GLY A 149 -18.37 -9.75 17.77
N ARG A 150 -17.45 -10.72 17.69
CA ARG A 150 -16.26 -10.78 18.56
C ARG A 150 -15.04 -10.22 17.85
N TYR A 151 -14.20 -9.49 18.58
CA TYR A 151 -13.04 -8.80 18.04
C TYR A 151 -11.78 -9.20 18.80
N ARG A 152 -10.73 -9.62 18.09
CA ARG A 152 -9.42 -9.96 18.66
C ARG A 152 -8.41 -8.86 18.36
N ILE A 153 -7.69 -8.39 19.38
CA ILE A 153 -6.60 -7.41 19.23
C ILE A 153 -5.43 -8.04 18.48
N ILE A 154 -4.96 -7.39 17.42
CA ILE A 154 -3.74 -7.73 16.68
C ILE A 154 -2.56 -6.92 17.22
N SER A 155 -2.69 -5.60 17.26
CA SER A 155 -1.59 -4.71 17.67
C SER A 155 -2.06 -3.34 18.13
N TYR A 156 -1.32 -2.71 19.04
CA TYR A 156 -1.50 -1.31 19.42
C TYR A 156 -0.94 -0.38 18.33
N LEU A 157 -1.74 0.62 17.89
CA LEU A 157 -1.34 1.58 16.85
C LEU A 157 -0.93 2.94 17.41
N GLY A 158 -1.45 3.32 18.59
CA GLY A 158 -1.16 4.61 19.22
C GLY A 158 -2.36 5.17 19.98
N SER A 159 -2.40 6.48 20.13
CA SER A 159 -3.51 7.21 20.76
C SER A 159 -4.00 8.33 19.86
N ARG A 160 -5.31 8.53 19.76
CA ARG A 160 -5.92 9.64 19.03
C ARG A 160 -7.16 10.15 19.76
N GLY A 161 -7.26 11.47 19.89
CA GLY A 161 -8.25 12.10 20.77
C GLY A 161 -8.05 11.63 22.22
N ARG A 162 -9.10 11.16 22.87
CA ARG A 162 -9.08 10.63 24.25
C ARG A 162 -8.95 9.11 24.33
N GLY A 163 -8.74 8.44 23.20
CA GLY A 163 -8.71 6.98 23.13
C GLY A 163 -7.39 6.41 22.66
N ARG A 164 -7.19 5.13 22.99
CA ARG A 164 -6.14 4.28 22.42
C ARG A 164 -6.66 3.59 21.16
N ILE A 165 -5.85 3.52 20.12
CA ILE A 165 -6.20 2.91 18.84
C ILE A 165 -5.47 1.57 18.70
N TYR A 166 -6.23 0.54 18.35
CA TYR A 166 -5.74 -0.81 18.11
C TYR A 166 -6.19 -1.30 16.73
N LEU A 167 -5.33 -2.10 16.09
CA LEU A 167 -5.74 -2.96 14.99
C LEU A 167 -6.36 -4.22 15.59
N GLY A 168 -7.54 -4.59 15.11
CA GLY A 168 -8.21 -5.82 15.49
C GLY A 168 -8.72 -6.61 14.30
N MET A 169 -9.19 -7.81 14.58
CA MET A 169 -9.84 -8.70 13.62
C MET A 169 -11.17 -9.16 14.18
N GLN A 170 -12.24 -9.03 13.40
CA GLN A 170 -13.52 -9.62 13.71
C GLN A 170 -13.43 -11.13 13.51
N VAL A 171 -13.61 -11.90 14.59
CA VAL A 171 -13.33 -13.34 14.64
C VAL A 171 -14.28 -14.16 13.76
N ASP A 172 -15.48 -13.66 13.50
CA ASP A 172 -16.52 -14.43 12.81
C ASP A 172 -16.34 -14.44 11.28
N ASN A 173 -15.56 -13.52 10.72
CA ASN A 173 -15.39 -13.35 9.27
C ASN A 173 -13.96 -12.91 8.86
N ASP A 174 -13.01 -12.95 9.79
CA ASP A 174 -11.62 -12.52 9.63
C ASP A 174 -11.42 -11.10 9.04
N ARG A 175 -12.41 -10.20 9.21
CA ARG A 175 -12.29 -8.82 8.72
C ARG A 175 -11.46 -7.95 9.65
N LEU A 176 -10.54 -7.18 9.09
CA LEU A 176 -9.78 -6.17 9.85
C LEU A 176 -10.69 -5.01 10.29
N VAL A 177 -10.52 -4.59 11.53
CA VAL A 177 -11.24 -3.47 12.15
C VAL A 177 -10.28 -2.56 12.90
N THR A 178 -10.68 -1.32 13.10
CA THR A 178 -9.99 -0.38 13.99
C THR A 178 -10.80 -0.27 15.28
N ILE A 179 -10.13 -0.47 16.41
CA ILE A 179 -10.76 -0.48 17.74
C ILE A 179 -10.22 0.72 18.50
N LYS A 180 -11.10 1.67 18.80
CA LYS A 180 -10.82 2.79 19.69
C LYS A 180 -11.30 2.47 21.10
N GLU A 181 -10.36 2.47 22.04
CA GLU A 181 -10.60 2.25 23.47
C GLU A 181 -10.66 3.57 24.22
N TYR A 182 -11.75 3.77 24.95
CA TYR A 182 -11.92 4.85 25.91
C TYR A 182 -11.80 4.32 27.34
N LEU A 183 -11.19 5.12 28.21
CA LEU A 183 -10.85 4.71 29.57
C LEU A 183 -11.59 5.54 30.63
N LEU A 184 -12.12 4.84 31.62
CA LEU A 184 -12.80 5.36 32.81
C LEU A 184 -12.05 4.96 34.10
N PRO A 185 -10.82 5.48 34.30
CA PRO A 185 -10.00 5.14 35.45
C PRO A 185 -10.63 5.58 36.78
N HIS A 186 -10.66 4.69 37.78
CA HIS A 186 -11.28 4.90 39.10
C HIS A 186 -10.81 6.13 39.89
N ARG A 187 -9.60 6.67 39.68
CA ARG A 187 -9.15 7.90 40.39
C ARG A 187 -9.83 9.16 39.87
N HIS A 188 -10.40 9.12 38.67
CA HIS A 188 -11.09 10.25 38.04
C HIS A 188 -12.60 10.06 37.97
N PHE A 189 -13.06 8.83 37.78
CA PHE A 189 -14.47 8.52 37.62
C PHE A 189 -14.97 7.66 38.79
N ASN A 190 -15.98 8.18 39.50
CA ASN A 190 -16.68 7.43 40.52
C ASN A 190 -17.67 6.42 39.89
N HIS A 191 -18.28 5.56 40.71
CA HIS A 191 -19.15 4.49 40.22
C HIS A 191 -20.41 5.01 39.50
N GLU A 192 -21.01 6.10 39.99
CA GLU A 192 -22.22 6.68 39.38
C GLU A 192 -21.91 7.35 38.05
N GLU A 193 -20.80 8.08 37.97
CA GLU A 193 -20.29 8.68 36.73
C GLU A 193 -20.02 7.60 35.67
N LYS A 194 -19.32 6.51 36.03
CA LYS A 194 -19.08 5.39 35.12
C LYS A 194 -20.39 4.82 34.58
N ARG A 195 -21.38 4.59 35.46
CA ARG A 195 -22.69 4.09 35.06
C ARG A 195 -23.40 5.04 34.09
N HIS A 196 -23.38 6.34 34.40
CA HIS A 196 -23.97 7.36 33.54
C HIS A 196 -23.29 7.40 32.16
N ILE A 197 -21.96 7.37 32.13
CA ILE A 197 -21.17 7.37 30.89
C ILE A 197 -21.42 6.10 30.08
N HIS A 198 -21.45 4.92 30.71
CA HIS A 198 -21.74 3.67 30.00
C HIS A 198 -23.10 3.69 29.31
N ASN A 199 -24.13 4.21 30.00
CA ASN A 199 -25.47 4.37 29.46
C ASN A 199 -25.51 5.42 28.33
N ALA A 200 -24.88 6.58 28.53
CA ALA A 200 -24.79 7.63 27.53
C ALA A 200 -24.06 7.14 26.27
N PHE A 201 -22.91 6.48 26.43
CA PHE A 201 -22.11 5.94 25.34
C PHE A 201 -22.87 4.88 24.54
N LYS A 202 -23.60 3.97 25.21
CA LYS A 202 -24.48 3.00 24.52
C LYS A 202 -25.62 3.67 23.75
N ASN A 203 -26.21 4.72 24.32
CA ASN A 203 -27.35 5.43 23.74
C ASN A 203 -26.97 6.49 22.67
N GLN A 204 -25.72 6.92 22.62
CA GLN A 204 -25.23 7.97 21.71
C GLN A 204 -24.16 7.47 20.74
N GLY A 205 -23.60 6.28 20.97
CA GLY A 205 -22.51 5.72 20.19
C GLY A 205 -22.92 5.29 18.77
N THR A 206 -24.14 4.77 18.60
CA THR A 206 -24.60 4.28 17.29
C THR A 206 -25.50 5.34 16.65
N ILE A 207 -25.03 5.99 15.59
CA ILE A 207 -25.80 7.01 14.87
C ILE A 207 -26.34 6.38 13.59
N GLY A 208 -27.67 6.23 13.48
CA GLY A 208 -28.34 5.75 12.28
C GLY A 208 -28.80 6.90 11.39
N PHE A 209 -28.68 6.75 10.06
CA PHE A 209 -29.22 7.70 9.08
C PHE A 209 -30.68 7.33 8.75
N ILE A 210 -31.54 8.33 8.60
CA ILE A 210 -32.97 8.11 8.26
C ILE A 210 -33.19 8.16 6.75
N ASP A 211 -32.49 9.03 6.04
CA ASP A 211 -32.66 9.26 4.60
C ASP A 211 -31.41 8.81 3.82
N GLY A 212 -31.61 8.05 2.76
CA GLY A 212 -30.64 7.14 2.12
C GLY A 212 -29.43 7.70 1.39
N GLN A 213 -28.79 8.78 1.84
CA GLN A 213 -27.45 9.18 1.38
C GLN A 213 -26.52 9.45 2.56
N LYS A 214 -25.71 8.46 2.89
CA LYS A 214 -24.64 8.57 3.89
C LYS A 214 -23.45 9.29 3.28
N ASP A 215 -22.98 10.37 3.90
CA ASP A 215 -21.65 10.90 3.58
C ASP A 215 -20.59 9.88 4.02
N PHE A 216 -19.96 9.22 3.06
CA PHE A 216 -18.94 8.21 3.30
C PHE A 216 -17.67 8.77 3.97
N ARG A 217 -17.51 10.10 4.03
CA ARG A 217 -16.40 10.79 4.70
C ARG A 217 -16.57 10.89 6.22
N LEU A 218 -17.78 10.64 6.75
CA LEU A 218 -18.05 10.59 8.18
C LEU A 218 -17.84 9.17 8.71
N LEU A 219 -16.85 8.97 9.59
CA LEU A 219 -16.56 7.67 10.20
C LEU A 219 -17.48 7.39 11.40
N ILE A 220 -18.79 7.32 11.14
CA ILE A 220 -19.81 7.18 12.20
C ILE A 220 -20.50 5.81 12.30
N ASP A 221 -20.07 4.85 11.47
CA ASP A 221 -20.62 3.49 11.46
C ASP A 221 -19.73 2.56 12.26
N ALA A 222 -20.04 2.45 13.55
CA ALA A 222 -19.26 1.68 14.51
C ALA A 222 -20.11 0.72 15.34
N ASP A 223 -19.52 -0.41 15.73
CA ASP A 223 -20.03 -1.20 16.85
C ASP A 223 -19.63 -0.53 18.16
N VAL A 224 -20.59 -0.35 19.06
CA VAL A 224 -20.41 0.38 20.32
C VAL A 224 -20.49 -0.59 21.47
N ILE A 225 -19.38 -0.72 22.17
CA ILE A 225 -19.21 -1.73 23.21
C ILE A 225 -19.02 -1.01 24.54
N SER A 226 -20.01 -1.16 25.40
CA SER A 226 -20.05 -0.56 26.74
C SER A 226 -20.42 -1.68 27.72
N PRO A 227 -19.45 -2.24 28.47
CA PRO A 227 -19.72 -3.29 29.44
C PRO A 227 -20.71 -2.82 30.51
N PRO A 228 -21.65 -3.66 30.98
CA PRO A 228 -22.58 -3.27 32.03
C PRO A 228 -21.80 -3.01 33.34
N PRO A 229 -22.11 -1.92 34.05
CA PRO A 229 -21.54 -1.64 35.36
C PRO A 229 -22.21 -2.58 36.38
N GLN A 230 -21.51 -3.68 36.70
CA GLN A 230 -21.88 -4.74 37.64
C GLN A 230 -22.87 -5.79 37.14
N GLU A 231 -22.36 -6.93 36.69
CA GLU A 231 -22.96 -8.21 37.09
C GLU A 231 -21.84 -9.13 37.58
N LYS A 232 -22.03 -9.70 38.78
CA LYS A 232 -21.20 -10.79 39.31
C LYS A 232 -21.35 -12.00 38.39
N PHE A 233 -20.59 -12.05 37.31
CA PHE A 233 -20.40 -13.27 36.54
C PHE A 233 -18.93 -13.64 36.56
N ARG A 234 -18.66 -14.78 37.20
CA ARG A 234 -17.40 -15.53 37.04
C ARG A 234 -17.34 -15.93 35.57
N GLU A 235 -16.66 -15.14 34.75
CA GLU A 235 -15.79 -15.60 33.66
C GLU A 235 -15.28 -14.38 32.86
N THR A 236 -13.96 -14.30 32.81
CA THR A 236 -13.10 -13.57 31.87
C THR A 236 -13.81 -12.83 30.72
N THR A 237 -13.94 -11.48 30.77
CA THR A 237 -13.73 -10.52 29.63
C THR A 237 -14.39 -9.13 29.76
N ARG A 238 -15.05 -8.74 30.85
CA ARG A 238 -15.71 -7.40 30.91
C ARG A 238 -15.11 -6.49 31.99
N ASP A 239 -14.27 -5.55 31.56
CA ASP A 239 -13.63 -4.52 32.39
C ASP A 239 -14.52 -3.26 32.46
N PRO A 240 -15.06 -2.88 33.64
CA PRO A 240 -15.94 -1.71 33.80
C PRO A 240 -15.20 -0.37 33.68
N GLU A 241 -13.88 -0.36 33.43
CA GLU A 241 -13.12 0.86 33.18
C GLU A 241 -12.94 1.15 31.67
N ARG A 242 -13.59 0.39 30.78
CA ARG A 242 -13.34 0.46 29.33
C ARG A 242 -14.61 0.52 28.51
N CYS A 243 -14.59 1.34 27.48
CA CYS A 243 -15.58 1.39 26.41
C CYS A 243 -14.86 1.29 25.06
N TYR A 244 -15.50 0.70 24.05
CA TYR A 244 -14.91 0.55 22.72
C TYR A 244 -15.83 1.05 21.62
N LEU A 245 -15.22 1.69 20.64
CA LEU A 245 -15.81 2.04 19.35
C LEU A 245 -15.07 1.25 18.28
N VAL A 246 -15.76 0.39 17.54
CA VAL A 246 -15.16 -0.46 16.52
C VAL A 246 -15.61 0.00 15.14
N THR A 247 -14.70 0.57 14.37
CA THR A 247 -14.94 1.02 12.99
C THR A 247 -14.45 -0.03 12.00
N GLN A 248 -15.22 -0.26 10.94
CA GLN A 248 -14.86 -1.21 9.89
C GLN A 248 -13.95 -0.56 8.84
N GLY A 249 -12.98 -1.33 8.35
CA GLY A 249 -12.06 -0.91 7.28
C GLY A 249 -10.80 -0.20 7.77
N ASP A 250 -10.09 0.39 6.81
CA ASP A 250 -8.76 1.00 6.98
C ASP A 250 -8.78 2.52 7.12
N ARG A 251 -9.92 3.17 6.83
CA ARG A 251 -10.07 4.64 6.82
C ARG A 251 -9.71 5.29 8.15
N ASP A 252 -10.05 4.63 9.26
CA ASP A 252 -9.78 5.14 10.61
C ASP A 252 -8.29 5.05 11.01
N ARG A 253 -7.46 4.46 10.14
CA ARG A 253 -5.99 4.35 10.28
C ARG A 253 -5.24 5.33 9.40
N LEU A 254 -5.94 6.18 8.64
CA LEU A 254 -5.33 7.20 7.80
C LEU A 254 -4.61 8.25 8.66
N THR A 255 -3.62 8.91 8.07
CA THR A 255 -2.81 9.96 8.70
C THR A 255 -3.69 11.16 9.09
N THR A 256 -3.48 11.73 10.29
CA THR A 256 -4.17 12.97 10.70
C THR A 256 -3.60 14.18 9.95
N LEU A 257 -4.37 15.26 9.82
CA LEU A 257 -3.84 16.51 9.28
C LEU A 257 -2.65 17.04 10.10
N ARG A 258 -2.58 16.81 11.42
CA ARG A 258 -1.42 17.18 12.22
C ARG A 258 -0.17 16.43 11.77
N SER A 259 -0.25 15.11 11.66
CA SER A 259 0.89 14.30 11.21
C SER A 259 1.29 14.69 9.78
N TYR A 260 0.32 14.90 8.89
CA TYR A 260 0.58 15.37 7.53
C TYR A 260 1.33 16.71 7.51
N LEU A 261 0.86 17.69 8.30
CA LEU A 261 1.48 19.01 8.40
C LEU A 261 2.90 18.94 8.98
N SER A 262 3.12 18.07 9.96
CA SER A 262 4.46 17.87 10.55
C SER A 262 5.47 17.26 9.56
N GLU A 263 4.99 16.46 8.61
CA GLU A 263 5.84 15.84 7.59
C GLU A 263 6.05 16.73 6.35
N ARG A 264 5.04 17.51 5.96
CA ARG A 264 5.02 18.26 4.69
C ARG A 264 5.19 19.77 4.83
N GLY A 265 5.01 20.31 6.03
CA GLY A 265 5.01 21.76 6.26
C GLY A 265 3.73 22.43 5.77
N ALA A 266 3.81 23.75 5.52
CA ALA A 266 2.68 24.57 5.12
C ALA A 266 2.05 24.11 3.80
N MET A 267 0.72 24.17 3.72
CA MET A 267 -0.04 23.94 2.49
C MET A 267 -0.19 25.25 1.69
N SER A 268 -0.23 25.13 0.37
CA SER A 268 -0.57 26.24 -0.51
C SER A 268 -2.02 26.70 -0.32
N ALA A 269 -2.32 27.93 -0.72
CA ALA A 269 -3.67 28.49 -0.65
C ALA A 269 -4.72 27.62 -1.38
N ALA A 270 -4.35 27.04 -2.53
CA ALA A 270 -5.21 26.14 -3.30
C ALA A 270 -5.50 24.83 -2.56
N GLU A 271 -4.47 24.23 -1.95
CA GLU A 271 -4.60 23.02 -1.15
C GLU A 271 -5.48 23.25 0.08
N VAL A 272 -5.31 24.38 0.77
CA VAL A 272 -6.15 24.76 1.91
C VAL A 272 -7.61 24.91 1.48
N CYS A 273 -7.89 25.59 0.37
CA CYS A 273 -9.26 25.69 -0.17
C CYS A 273 -9.88 24.32 -0.45
N GLN A 274 -9.11 23.37 -0.97
CA GLN A 274 -9.59 22.02 -1.24
C GLN A 274 -9.94 21.26 0.05
N VAL A 275 -9.06 21.32 1.07
CA VAL A 275 -9.33 20.71 2.37
C VAL A 275 -10.58 21.34 3.01
N LEU A 276 -10.67 22.66 3.02
CA LEU A 276 -11.83 23.40 3.55
C LEU A 276 -13.13 22.99 2.86
N ASN A 277 -13.13 22.86 1.53
CA ASN A 277 -14.31 22.46 0.76
C ASN A 277 -14.80 21.05 1.14
N LEU A 278 -13.88 20.09 1.25
CA LEU A 278 -14.22 18.71 1.61
C LEU A 278 -14.74 18.59 3.05
N VAL A 279 -14.16 19.34 3.99
CA VAL A 279 -14.64 19.39 5.37
C VAL A 279 -16.01 20.05 5.44
N LEU A 280 -16.22 21.19 4.77
CA LEU A 280 -17.50 21.89 4.75
C LEU A 280 -18.63 21.04 4.16
N GLN A 281 -18.35 20.25 3.13
CA GLN A 281 -19.33 19.33 2.57
C GLN A 281 -19.77 18.27 3.59
N SER A 282 -18.84 17.76 4.42
CA SER A 282 -19.19 16.83 5.51
C SER A 282 -19.90 17.52 6.68
N LEU A 283 -19.54 18.76 7.01
CA LEU A 283 -20.27 19.55 8.00
C LEU A 283 -21.69 19.88 7.53
N GLU A 284 -21.89 20.21 6.26
CA GLU A 284 -23.22 20.42 5.68
C GLU A 284 -24.10 19.18 5.84
N SER A 285 -23.54 17.98 5.60
CA SER A 285 -24.20 16.71 5.86
C SER A 285 -24.52 16.53 7.34
N LEU A 286 -23.56 16.78 8.23
CA LEU A 286 -23.72 16.56 9.67
C LEU A 286 -24.71 17.56 10.32
N HIS A 287 -24.73 18.80 9.84
CA HIS A 287 -25.53 19.89 10.39
C HIS A 287 -26.99 19.85 9.91
N ASN A 288 -27.27 19.27 8.74
CA ASN A 288 -28.61 19.36 8.13
C ASN A 288 -29.34 18.01 8.00
N GLN A 289 -28.65 16.87 8.14
CA GLN A 289 -29.30 15.55 8.04
C GLN A 289 -30.03 15.15 9.33
N LYS A 290 -31.04 14.29 9.15
CA LYS A 290 -31.78 13.67 10.26
C LYS A 290 -31.12 12.37 10.68
N PHE A 291 -30.76 12.30 11.96
CA PHE A 291 -30.14 11.14 12.57
C PHE A 291 -31.10 10.47 13.54
N ARG A 292 -31.21 9.14 13.45
CA ARG A 292 -31.92 8.30 14.41
C ARG A 292 -30.93 7.82 15.45
N LEU A 293 -31.20 8.15 16.71
CA LEU A 293 -30.51 7.58 17.85
C LEU A 293 -31.08 6.18 18.18
N PRO A 294 -30.33 5.32 18.89
CA PRO A 294 -30.81 4.02 19.38
C PRO A 294 -32.06 4.14 20.26
N THR A 295 -32.26 5.31 20.88
CA THR A 295 -33.44 5.64 21.67
C THR A 295 -34.69 5.92 20.82
N GLY A 296 -34.59 5.86 19.48
CA GLY A 296 -35.66 6.21 18.54
C GLY A 296 -35.85 7.71 18.31
N LYS A 297 -35.19 8.56 19.11
CA LYS A 297 -35.21 10.02 18.94
C LYS A 297 -34.55 10.42 17.63
N ILE A 298 -35.17 11.37 16.94
CA ILE A 298 -34.66 11.96 15.71
C ILE A 298 -34.04 13.31 16.07
N ASN A 299 -32.74 13.45 15.81
CA ASN A 299 -32.04 14.73 15.91
C ASN A 299 -31.78 15.25 14.50
N SER A 300 -32.12 16.51 14.24
CA SER A 300 -31.99 17.14 12.92
C SER A 300 -30.70 17.93 12.72
N GLN A 301 -29.84 18.02 13.75
CA GLN A 301 -28.63 18.83 13.72
C GLN A 301 -27.60 18.27 14.71
N ILE A 302 -26.56 17.61 14.21
CA ILE A 302 -25.43 17.14 15.01
C ILE A 302 -24.24 18.05 14.69
N ALA A 303 -23.56 18.58 15.70
CA ALA A 303 -22.28 19.26 15.50
C ALA A 303 -21.15 18.24 15.60
N HIS A 304 -20.05 18.46 14.88
CA HIS A 304 -18.83 17.67 15.05
C HIS A 304 -18.25 17.92 16.44
N GLY A 305 -18.17 19.20 16.83
CA GLY A 305 -17.85 19.69 18.17
C GLY A 305 -16.40 19.49 18.63
N ASN A 306 -15.61 18.68 17.91
CA ASN A 306 -14.20 18.41 18.21
C ASN A 306 -13.34 18.51 16.95
N LEU A 307 -13.66 19.44 16.04
CA LEU A 307 -12.96 19.57 14.76
C LEU A 307 -11.56 20.17 14.97
N SER A 308 -10.51 19.48 14.51
CA SER A 308 -9.11 19.86 14.74
C SER A 308 -8.18 19.16 13.75
N LEU A 309 -6.89 19.52 13.75
CA LEU A 309 -5.88 18.81 12.95
C LEU A 309 -5.75 17.31 13.30
N GLU A 310 -6.23 16.87 14.47
CA GLU A 310 -6.16 15.47 14.91
C GLU A 310 -7.38 14.64 14.53
N SER A 311 -8.56 15.29 14.45
CA SER A 311 -9.84 14.65 14.14
C SER A 311 -10.19 14.67 12.65
N ILE A 312 -9.32 15.27 11.84
CA ILE A 312 -9.43 15.26 10.38
C ILE A 312 -8.35 14.34 9.82
N LEU A 313 -8.75 13.27 9.15
CA LEU A 313 -7.86 12.33 8.49
C LEU A 313 -7.72 12.68 7.01
N ILE A 314 -6.51 12.53 6.49
CA ILE A 314 -6.17 12.85 5.11
C ILE A 314 -5.53 11.65 4.42
N ALA A 315 -6.00 11.37 3.20
CA ALA A 315 -5.30 10.55 2.24
C ALA A 315 -5.06 11.37 0.98
N VAL A 316 -3.81 11.49 0.57
CA VAL A 316 -3.47 12.14 -0.71
C VAL A 316 -3.49 11.07 -1.81
N ASP A 317 -4.40 11.21 -2.78
CA ASP A 317 -4.36 10.48 -4.05
C ASP A 317 -3.29 11.13 -4.93
N SER A 318 -2.05 10.80 -4.62
CA SER A 318 -0.87 11.37 -5.27
C SER A 318 -0.67 10.71 -6.64
N ARG A 319 -1.61 10.90 -7.57
CA ARG A 319 -1.35 10.65 -9.00
C ARG A 319 -0.71 11.91 -9.57
N PRO A 320 0.40 11.84 -10.30
CA PRO A 320 1.23 13.00 -10.62
C PRO A 320 0.65 13.91 -11.72
N TYR A 321 -0.50 13.54 -12.27
CA TYR A 321 -1.19 14.26 -13.34
C TYR A 321 -2.48 14.92 -12.84
N LEU A 322 -2.84 14.68 -11.58
CA LEU A 322 -3.91 15.41 -10.91
C LEU A 322 -3.28 16.59 -10.21
N GLU A 323 -3.08 17.67 -10.98
CA GLU A 323 -2.91 18.99 -10.41
C GLU A 323 -4.29 19.69 -10.41
N PRO A 324 -4.78 20.14 -9.25
CA PRO A 324 -4.15 20.03 -7.91
C PRO A 324 -4.28 18.63 -7.29
N ALA A 325 -3.33 18.28 -6.41
CA ALA A 325 -3.29 17.03 -5.66
C ALA A 325 -4.68 16.68 -5.08
N GLN A 326 -5.22 15.50 -5.38
CA GLN A 326 -6.55 15.15 -4.88
C GLN A 326 -6.50 14.65 -3.44
N PHE A 327 -7.01 15.48 -2.51
CA PHE A 327 -7.20 15.07 -1.13
C PHE A 327 -8.49 14.27 -0.95
N LYS A 328 -8.42 13.21 -0.16
CA LYS A 328 -9.57 12.53 0.44
C LYS A 328 -9.55 12.85 1.93
N ILE A 329 -10.61 13.46 2.43
CA ILE A 329 -10.74 13.90 3.81
C ILE A 329 -11.82 13.11 4.52
N TYR A 330 -11.54 12.68 5.75
CA TYR A 330 -12.48 11.96 6.61
C TYR A 330 -12.54 12.61 7.98
N LEU A 331 -13.73 12.68 8.58
CA LEU A 331 -13.95 13.22 9.93
C LEU A 331 -14.16 12.09 10.93
N THR A 332 -13.51 12.19 12.09
CA THR A 332 -13.55 11.22 13.19
C THR A 332 -13.60 11.92 14.54
N ASP A 333 -13.79 11.17 15.62
CA ASP A 333 -13.61 11.65 17.00
C ASP A 333 -14.60 12.76 17.36
N LEU A 334 -15.87 12.59 17.00
CA LEU A 334 -16.95 13.54 17.31
C LEU A 334 -17.00 13.83 18.81
N ALA A 335 -17.24 15.09 19.17
CA ALA A 335 -17.39 15.53 20.56
C ALA A 335 -18.49 14.77 21.30
N LEU A 336 -19.54 14.33 20.58
CA LEU A 336 -20.59 13.48 21.11
C LEU A 336 -20.03 12.26 21.88
N TRP A 337 -18.93 11.67 21.41
CA TRP A 337 -18.28 10.54 22.06
C TRP A 337 -17.12 10.97 22.94
N GLU A 338 -16.26 11.84 22.45
CA GLU A 338 -15.06 12.27 23.17
C GLU A 338 -15.40 12.95 24.51
N ASN A 339 -16.46 13.76 24.54
CA ASN A 339 -16.84 14.51 25.74
C ASN A 339 -17.29 13.63 26.90
N LEU A 340 -17.78 12.42 26.62
CA LEU A 340 -18.21 11.47 27.65
C LEU A 340 -17.05 10.98 28.52
N PHE A 341 -15.80 11.10 28.02
CA PHE A 341 -14.59 10.61 28.70
C PHE A 341 -13.69 11.76 29.19
N ILE A 342 -14.24 12.97 29.33
CA ILE A 342 -13.55 14.09 29.97
C ILE A 342 -13.50 13.82 31.49
N PRO A 343 -12.31 13.78 32.11
CA PRO A 343 -12.21 13.54 33.54
C PRO A 343 -12.63 14.76 34.36
N PRO A 344 -13.49 14.58 35.39
CA PRO A 344 -13.82 15.63 36.35
C PRO A 344 -12.57 16.23 37.01
N PRO A 345 -12.57 17.54 37.34
CA PRO A 345 -13.69 18.48 37.31
C PRO A 345 -13.87 19.20 35.96
N ARG A 346 -13.16 18.79 34.90
CA ARG A 346 -13.25 19.45 33.60
C ARG A 346 -14.66 19.27 33.05
N THR A 347 -15.25 20.36 32.60
CA THR A 347 -16.59 20.34 32.01
C THR A 347 -16.51 20.01 30.51
N PRO A 348 -17.47 19.23 29.99
CA PRO A 348 -17.64 19.06 28.55
C PRO A 348 -17.75 20.39 27.82
N GLN A 349 -17.11 20.50 26.65
CA GLN A 349 -17.32 21.66 25.78
C GLN A 349 -18.72 21.63 25.19
N ILE A 350 -19.38 22.79 25.17
CA ILE A 350 -20.66 22.96 24.47
C ILE A 350 -20.36 22.96 22.97
N TYR A 351 -20.88 21.97 22.26
CA TYR A 351 -20.72 21.83 20.82
C TYR A 351 -21.92 22.47 20.09
N SER A 352 -21.63 23.31 19.11
CA SER A 352 -22.62 23.92 18.21
C SER A 352 -22.09 23.92 16.78
N THR A 353 -22.98 24.04 15.81
CA THR A 353 -22.62 24.11 14.39
C THR A 353 -21.75 25.33 14.07
N ASP A 354 -21.95 26.43 14.77
CA ASP A 354 -21.17 27.67 14.58
C ASP A 354 -19.73 27.48 15.07
N ARG A 355 -19.56 26.75 16.19
CA ARG A 355 -18.23 26.40 16.71
C ARG A 355 -17.43 25.51 15.75
N ASP A 356 -18.10 24.67 14.95
CA ASP A 356 -17.42 23.87 13.92
C ASP A 356 -16.81 24.76 12.83
N LEU A 357 -17.48 25.86 12.44
CA LEU A 357 -16.96 26.80 11.45
C LEU A 357 -15.76 27.58 11.99
N ILE A 358 -15.83 28.01 13.25
CA ILE A 358 -14.69 28.66 13.94
C ILE A 358 -13.50 27.70 14.00
N ALA A 359 -13.72 26.46 14.43
CA ALA A 359 -12.69 25.44 14.49
C ALA A 359 -12.07 25.15 13.11
N LEU A 360 -12.90 25.14 12.06
CA LEU A 360 -12.42 25.02 10.69
C LEU A 360 -11.59 26.23 10.23
N GLY A 361 -11.94 27.44 10.69
CA GLY A 361 -11.12 28.64 10.49
C GLY A 361 -9.72 28.50 11.10
N TYR A 362 -9.62 27.98 12.32
CA TYR A 362 -8.32 27.69 12.95
C TYR A 362 -7.55 26.60 12.20
N VAL A 363 -8.22 25.53 11.75
CA VAL A 363 -7.60 24.50 10.91
C VAL A 363 -7.03 25.13 9.64
N GLY A 364 -7.81 25.92 8.91
CA GLY A 364 -7.37 26.62 7.70
C GLY A 364 -6.15 27.51 7.94
N PHE A 365 -6.16 28.28 9.03
CA PHE A 365 -5.02 29.10 9.44
C PHE A 365 -3.76 28.25 9.71
N TYR A 366 -3.87 27.18 10.50
CA TYR A 366 -2.70 26.33 10.79
C TYR A 366 -2.17 25.58 9.57
N LEU A 367 -3.04 25.19 8.63
CA LEU A 367 -2.62 24.58 7.37
C LEU A 367 -1.80 25.56 6.52
N LEU A 368 -2.20 26.84 6.46
CA LEU A 368 -1.42 27.90 5.80
C LEU A 368 -0.08 28.16 6.50
N MET A 369 -0.05 28.09 7.84
CA MET A 369 1.17 28.36 8.61
C MET A 369 2.15 27.18 8.65
N GLY A 370 1.69 25.95 8.37
CA GLY A 370 2.53 24.75 8.49
C GLY A 370 2.83 24.31 9.93
N ARG A 371 2.31 25.04 10.93
CA ARG A 371 2.59 24.82 12.35
C ARG A 371 1.49 25.40 13.22
N THR A 372 1.43 24.96 14.49
CA THR A 372 0.46 25.45 15.48
C THR A 372 1.07 26.32 16.57
N VAL A 373 2.39 26.36 16.66
CA VAL A 373 3.14 27.13 17.66
C VAL A 373 4.27 27.90 16.98
N ASP A 374 4.73 28.98 17.62
CA ASP A 374 5.91 29.73 17.23
C ASP A 374 7.21 29.02 17.67
N GLU A 375 8.36 29.65 17.41
CA GLU A 375 9.70 29.13 17.76
C GLU A 375 9.92 28.98 19.27
N ASN A 376 9.14 29.71 20.08
CA ASN A 376 9.20 29.68 21.53
C ASN A 376 8.16 28.70 22.13
N GLY A 377 7.36 28.04 21.29
CA GLY A 377 6.32 27.10 21.70
C GLY A 377 5.00 27.74 22.12
N TYR A 378 4.79 29.04 21.87
CA TYR A 378 3.51 29.71 22.10
C TYR A 378 2.53 29.44 20.94
N PRO A 379 1.23 29.23 21.20
CA PRO A 379 0.24 29.01 20.16
C PRO A 379 0.17 30.18 19.16
N LEU A 380 0.14 29.86 17.86
CA LEU A 380 -0.08 30.87 16.83
C LEU A 380 -1.51 31.42 16.91
N SER A 381 -1.64 32.73 16.75
CA SER A 381 -2.92 33.43 16.82
C SER A 381 -3.30 33.98 15.44
N PRO A 382 -4.49 33.64 14.89
CA PRO A 382 -4.95 34.22 13.64
C PRO A 382 -5.30 35.71 13.75
N TYR A 383 -5.34 36.27 14.96
CA TYR A 383 -5.58 37.70 15.20
C TYR A 383 -4.32 38.56 15.00
N ASP A 384 -3.14 37.94 14.91
CA ASP A 384 -1.90 38.64 14.64
C ASP A 384 -1.76 38.88 13.12
N ARG A 385 -1.71 40.16 12.75
CA ARG A 385 -1.66 40.61 11.35
C ARG A 385 -0.38 40.18 10.64
N LEU A 386 0.70 39.92 11.37
CA LEU A 386 1.99 39.55 10.80
C LEU A 386 1.94 38.22 10.02
N TYR A 387 1.09 37.28 10.46
CA TYR A 387 0.96 35.97 9.81
C TYR A 387 0.22 36.00 8.47
N TRP A 388 -0.42 37.11 8.13
CA TRP A 388 -1.25 37.23 6.92
C TRP A 388 -0.58 37.98 5.78
N ALA A 389 0.61 38.55 5.98
CA ALA A 389 1.27 39.45 5.02
C ALA A 389 1.50 38.82 3.63
N ASN A 390 1.68 37.49 3.56
CA ASN A 390 1.98 36.76 2.33
C ASN A 390 0.82 35.83 1.87
N ILE A 391 -0.37 35.97 2.45
CA ILE A 391 -1.55 35.16 2.11
C ILE A 391 -2.45 35.95 1.15
N ASP A 392 -3.08 35.26 0.20
CA ASP A 392 -4.04 35.89 -0.71
C ASP A 392 -5.15 36.62 0.08
N PRO A 393 -5.41 37.91 -0.16
CA PRO A 393 -6.37 38.69 0.61
C PRO A 393 -7.80 38.12 0.59
N LYS A 394 -8.20 37.46 -0.50
CA LYS A 394 -9.54 36.86 -0.60
C LYS A 394 -9.64 35.61 0.26
N LEU A 395 -8.59 34.80 0.32
CA LEU A 395 -8.54 33.64 1.22
C LEU A 395 -8.43 34.07 2.69
N GLN A 396 -7.65 35.10 2.99
CA GLN A 396 -7.60 35.71 4.32
C GLN A 396 -8.99 36.16 4.77
N GLN A 397 -9.69 36.94 3.95
CA GLN A 397 -11.04 37.41 4.24
C GLN A 397 -11.99 36.24 4.49
N TYR A 398 -11.90 35.19 3.67
CA TYR A 398 -12.69 33.98 3.85
C TYR A 398 -12.45 33.30 5.21
N ILE A 399 -11.20 33.14 5.62
CA ILE A 399 -10.85 32.54 6.92
C ILE A 399 -11.26 33.45 8.08
N TYR A 400 -11.15 34.77 7.95
CA TYR A 400 -11.64 35.73 8.95
C TYR A 400 -13.14 35.63 9.19
N ARG A 401 -13.93 35.36 8.15
CA ARG A 401 -15.37 35.12 8.29
C ARG A 401 -15.68 33.78 8.97
N LEU A 402 -14.86 32.74 8.78
CA LEU A 402 -14.96 31.50 9.56
C LEU A 402 -14.64 31.74 11.04
N LEU A 403 -13.66 32.58 11.33
CA LEU A 403 -13.19 32.92 12.69
C LEU A 403 -14.02 33.98 13.41
N GLU A 404 -15.12 34.46 12.80
CA GLU A 404 -15.96 35.56 13.30
C GLU A 404 -15.20 36.89 13.55
N ILE A 405 -14.06 37.07 12.88
CA ILE A 405 -13.32 38.35 12.86
C ILE A 405 -14.04 39.34 11.95
N GLU A 406 -14.61 38.83 10.85
CA GLU A 406 -15.50 39.56 9.94
C GLU A 406 -16.93 39.00 10.03
N THR A 407 -17.82 39.51 9.18
CA THR A 407 -19.22 39.05 9.10
C THR A 407 -19.30 37.53 8.93
N PRO A 408 -19.81 36.80 9.95
CA PRO A 408 -19.72 35.35 9.98
C PRO A 408 -20.64 34.69 8.95
N PHE A 409 -20.31 33.45 8.59
CA PHE A 409 -21.21 32.65 7.76
C PHE A 409 -22.39 32.15 8.58
N LYS A 410 -23.58 32.14 7.96
CA LYS A 410 -24.81 31.66 8.61
C LYS A 410 -24.76 30.15 8.91
N ASN A 411 -24.12 29.38 8.03
CA ASN A 411 -24.01 27.93 8.11
C ASN A 411 -22.94 27.38 7.15
N ALA A 412 -22.61 26.09 7.29
CA ALA A 412 -21.62 25.41 6.45
C ALA A 412 -21.92 25.49 4.94
N PHE A 413 -23.21 25.47 4.54
CA PHE A 413 -23.63 25.64 3.15
C PHE A 413 -23.18 26.99 2.57
N THR A 414 -23.49 28.10 3.24
CA THR A 414 -23.10 29.45 2.77
C THR A 414 -21.59 29.65 2.76
N ALA A 415 -20.89 29.07 3.74
CA ALA A 415 -19.43 29.05 3.79
C ALA A 415 -18.85 28.30 2.57
N ARG A 416 -19.39 27.12 2.23
CA ARG A 416 -18.93 26.33 1.08
C ARG A 416 -19.20 27.03 -0.25
N GLN A 417 -20.39 27.58 -0.44
CA GLN A 417 -20.74 28.30 -1.68
C GLN A 417 -19.85 29.52 -1.91
N THR A 418 -19.43 30.20 -0.83
CA THR A 418 -18.50 31.33 -0.92
C THR A 418 -17.09 30.85 -1.28
N LEU A 419 -16.63 29.73 -0.71
CA LEU A 419 -15.31 29.15 -0.98
C LEU A 419 -15.14 28.76 -2.45
N LEU A 420 -16.16 28.14 -3.05
CA LEU A 420 -16.14 27.69 -4.44
C LEU A 420 -16.00 28.84 -5.45
N LYS A 421 -16.24 30.09 -5.04
CA LYS A 421 -16.10 31.29 -5.87
C LYS A 421 -14.68 31.89 -5.84
N LEU A 422 -13.79 31.39 -4.98
CA LEU A 422 -12.40 31.86 -4.87
C LEU A 422 -11.52 31.24 -5.96
N GLN A 423 -11.09 32.03 -6.96
CA GLN A 423 -10.12 31.61 -7.99
C GLN A 423 -8.69 32.01 -7.56
N LEU A 424 -7.80 31.04 -7.28
CA LEU A 424 -6.41 31.26 -6.83
C LEU A 424 -5.39 30.61 -7.80
N LYS A 425 -4.24 31.25 -8.08
CA LYS A 425 -3.14 30.77 -8.96
C LYS A 425 -2.00 30.11 -8.15
N SER A 426 -1.30 29.09 -8.66
CA SER A 426 -0.18 28.37 -7.99
C SER A 426 1.20 28.65 -8.62
N ALA A 427 2.29 28.56 -7.84
CA ALA A 427 3.70 28.81 -8.24
C ALA A 427 4.67 27.67 -7.78
N PRO A 428 5.84 27.45 -8.44
CA PRO A 428 6.68 26.25 -8.27
C PRO A 428 7.92 26.42 -7.33
N PRO A 429 8.45 25.34 -6.70
CA PRO A 429 9.60 25.41 -5.77
C PRO A 429 10.96 24.95 -6.36
N ALA A 430 12.07 25.41 -5.74
CA ALA A 430 13.47 25.20 -6.15
C ALA A 430 14.24 24.16 -5.28
N PRO A 431 15.42 23.64 -5.73
CA PRO A 431 16.10 22.48 -5.14
C PRO A 431 17.33 22.78 -4.26
N LEU A 432 17.74 21.80 -3.42
CA LEU A 432 18.93 21.82 -2.54
C LEU A 432 19.77 20.53 -2.67
N THR A 433 21.10 20.66 -2.47
CA THR A 433 22.17 19.65 -2.65
C THR A 433 22.83 19.24 -1.32
N ILE A 434 23.35 18.00 -1.18
CA ILE A 434 24.22 17.53 -0.05
C ILE A 434 25.32 16.54 -0.57
N PRO A 435 26.54 16.46 0.03
CA PRO A 435 27.70 15.68 -0.47
C PRO A 435 27.98 14.30 0.22
N GLU A 436 28.84 13.50 -0.43
CA GLU A 436 29.24 12.07 -0.20
C GLU A 436 30.36 11.80 0.82
N VAL A 437 30.44 10.54 1.35
CA VAL A 437 31.69 9.86 1.79
C VAL A 437 31.63 8.31 1.57
N SER A 438 32.80 7.74 1.24
CA SER A 438 33.21 6.43 0.68
C SER A 438 33.37 5.22 1.62
N GLN A 439 33.42 4.01 1.00
CA GLN A 439 33.58 2.65 1.55
C GLN A 439 35.03 2.13 1.64
N SER A 440 35.27 0.99 2.31
CA SER A 440 36.29 0.00 1.88
C SER A 440 36.03 -1.43 2.41
N ASP A 441 36.57 -2.40 1.67
CA ASP A 441 36.21 -3.82 1.52
C ASP A 441 37.39 -4.77 1.86
N ARG A 442 37.16 -6.08 2.11
CA ARG A 442 38.07 -7.19 1.67
C ARG A 442 37.69 -8.64 2.06
N GLN A 443 37.85 -9.48 1.04
CA GLN A 443 37.70 -10.94 0.88
C GLN A 443 38.84 -11.81 1.45
N ARG A 444 38.67 -13.15 1.45
CA ARG A 444 39.68 -14.14 0.97
C ARG A 444 39.16 -15.60 0.78
N LYS A 445 39.84 -16.29 -0.16
CA LYS A 445 39.60 -17.61 -0.80
C LYS A 445 40.35 -18.79 -0.13
N LEU A 446 40.04 -20.06 -0.47
CA LEU A 446 40.91 -21.27 -0.33
C LEU A 446 40.44 -22.42 -1.29
N PRO A 447 41.19 -23.54 -1.53
CA PRO A 447 41.76 -23.87 -2.84
C PRO A 447 41.62 -25.34 -3.37
N TRP A 448 41.25 -25.47 -4.64
CA TRP A 448 41.92 -26.16 -5.77
C TRP A 448 42.70 -27.51 -5.71
N ARG A 449 42.49 -28.45 -4.78
CA ARG A 449 43.14 -29.80 -4.86
C ARG A 449 42.20 -31.02 -4.87
N SER A 450 40.89 -30.81 -4.76
CA SER A 450 39.87 -31.89 -4.80
C SER A 450 39.28 -32.17 -6.19
N LEU A 451 39.65 -31.39 -7.21
CA LEU A 451 39.04 -31.41 -8.55
C LEU A 451 39.56 -32.51 -9.49
N LEU A 452 40.69 -33.15 -9.17
CA LEU A 452 41.36 -34.06 -10.12
C LEU A 452 40.84 -35.51 -10.02
N VAL A 453 40.31 -35.91 -8.87
CA VAL A 453 39.76 -37.26 -8.65
C VAL A 453 38.30 -37.37 -9.13
N LEU A 454 37.57 -36.25 -9.17
CA LEU A 454 36.19 -36.18 -9.67
C LEU A 454 36.12 -36.29 -11.21
N PHE A 455 37.16 -35.79 -11.90
CA PHE A 455 37.20 -35.70 -13.36
C PHE A 455 37.32 -37.08 -14.04
N LEU A 456 38.02 -38.03 -13.41
CA LEU A 456 38.21 -39.37 -13.95
C LEU A 456 36.97 -40.26 -13.82
N ALA A 457 36.17 -40.09 -12.77
CA ALA A 457 34.91 -40.82 -12.58
C ALA A 457 33.80 -40.34 -13.54
N LEU A 458 33.83 -39.05 -13.91
CA LEU A 458 32.87 -38.44 -14.84
C LEU A 458 33.07 -38.88 -16.30
N LEU A 459 34.32 -39.14 -16.72
CA LEU A 459 34.61 -39.58 -18.10
C LEU A 459 34.05 -40.96 -18.42
N LEU A 460 34.12 -41.89 -17.47
CA LEU A 460 33.63 -43.27 -17.65
C LEU A 460 32.09 -43.34 -17.56
N GLY A 461 31.45 -42.53 -16.74
CA GLY A 461 29.98 -42.40 -16.71
C GLY A 461 29.39 -41.64 -17.91
N GLY A 462 30.16 -40.68 -18.47
CA GLY A 462 29.73 -39.86 -19.59
C GLY A 462 29.57 -40.63 -20.90
N LEU A 463 30.45 -41.58 -21.19
CA LEU A 463 30.38 -42.39 -22.41
C LEU A 463 29.16 -43.34 -22.43
N SER A 464 28.79 -43.91 -21.29
CA SER A 464 27.58 -44.74 -21.17
C SER A 464 26.27 -43.94 -21.27
N TYR A 465 26.29 -42.68 -20.85
CA TYR A 465 25.12 -41.79 -20.91
C TYR A 465 24.93 -41.19 -22.32
N TRP A 466 26.02 -40.89 -23.02
CA TRP A 466 26.01 -40.33 -24.37
C TRP A 466 25.33 -41.26 -25.39
N TRP A 467 25.58 -42.57 -25.30
CA TRP A 467 24.97 -43.56 -26.19
C TRP A 467 23.44 -43.65 -26.01
N TRP A 468 22.95 -43.44 -24.79
CA TRP A 468 21.51 -43.46 -24.47
C TRP A 468 20.78 -42.17 -24.90
N GLN A 469 21.52 -41.06 -25.06
CA GLN A 469 20.99 -39.76 -25.47
C GLN A 469 20.74 -39.64 -26.98
N LEU A 470 21.45 -40.39 -27.83
CA LEU A 470 21.29 -40.33 -29.29
C LEU A 470 19.98 -40.96 -29.82
N GLN A 471 19.20 -41.65 -28.98
CA GLN A 471 17.95 -42.31 -29.40
C GLN A 471 16.66 -41.67 -28.87
N ARG A 472 16.72 -40.48 -28.26
CA ARG A 472 15.51 -39.77 -27.79
C ARG A 472 15.11 -38.64 -28.75
N PRO A 473 13.87 -38.57 -29.25
CA PRO A 473 13.38 -37.41 -29.98
C PRO A 473 13.40 -36.19 -29.06
N SER A 474 14.10 -35.15 -29.50
CA SER A 474 14.32 -33.91 -28.75
C SER A 474 13.02 -33.17 -28.50
N ARG A 475 12.38 -33.40 -27.34
CA ARG A 475 11.64 -32.32 -26.67
C ARG A 475 12.70 -31.34 -26.20
N MET A 476 12.88 -30.23 -26.91
CA MET A 476 13.64 -29.11 -26.41
C MET A 476 12.93 -28.59 -25.16
N ALA A 477 13.36 -29.07 -23.99
CA ALA A 477 13.18 -28.34 -22.76
C ALA A 477 14.03 -27.08 -22.90
N ILE A 478 13.36 -25.92 -22.94
CA ILE A 478 14.01 -24.62 -22.79
C ILE A 478 14.76 -24.70 -21.46
N ALA A 479 16.09 -24.72 -21.53
CA ALA A 479 16.91 -24.57 -20.35
C ALA A 479 16.63 -23.15 -19.83
N GLN A 480 15.89 -23.04 -18.73
CA GLN A 480 15.77 -21.78 -17.99
C GLN A 480 17.19 -21.36 -17.60
N GLU A 481 17.68 -20.27 -18.18
CA GLU A 481 18.87 -19.59 -17.67
C GLU A 481 18.64 -19.31 -16.18
N PRO A 482 19.64 -19.55 -15.31
CA PRO A 482 19.47 -19.32 -13.88
C PRO A 482 19.06 -17.87 -13.66
N ALA A 483 17.86 -17.67 -13.11
CA ALA A 483 17.31 -16.35 -12.85
C ALA A 483 18.28 -15.57 -11.94
N ILE A 484 18.72 -14.42 -12.42
CA ILE A 484 19.61 -13.53 -11.68
C ILE A 484 18.71 -12.75 -10.72
N CYS A 485 18.93 -12.91 -9.41
CA CYS A 485 18.10 -12.26 -8.39
C CYS A 485 17.95 -10.76 -8.63
N CYS A 486 19.08 -10.08 -8.74
CA CYS A 486 19.15 -8.69 -8.37
C CYS A 486 19.87 -7.90 -9.46
N ILE A 487 19.40 -6.67 -9.74
CA ILE A 487 19.98 -5.82 -10.80
C ILE A 487 21.46 -5.52 -10.52
N SER A 488 21.86 -5.46 -9.25
CA SER A 488 23.26 -5.26 -8.82
C SER A 488 24.20 -6.39 -9.20
N ASP A 489 23.67 -7.59 -9.46
CA ASP A 489 24.47 -8.78 -9.77
C ASP A 489 24.75 -8.91 -11.27
N LEU A 490 24.12 -8.07 -12.10
CA LEU A 490 24.36 -8.00 -13.53
C LEU A 490 25.72 -7.38 -13.82
N ALA A 491 26.62 -8.19 -14.39
CA ALA A 491 27.90 -7.70 -14.86
C ALA A 491 27.76 -6.97 -16.21
N GLY A 492 28.58 -5.94 -16.40
CA GLY A 492 28.74 -5.27 -17.68
C GLY A 492 27.54 -4.41 -18.10
N ILE A 493 26.86 -3.76 -17.15
CA ILE A 493 25.93 -2.68 -17.45
C ILE A 493 26.76 -1.52 -18.05
N PRO A 494 26.49 -1.08 -19.29
CA PRO A 494 27.28 -0.05 -19.94
C PRO A 494 27.02 1.30 -19.29
N GLN A 495 28.06 2.11 -19.16
CA GLN A 495 27.95 3.45 -18.60
C GLN A 495 27.62 4.46 -19.70
N GLY A 496 26.71 5.38 -19.42
CA GLY A 496 26.37 6.47 -20.33
C GLY A 496 24.87 6.69 -20.48
N THR A 497 24.53 7.50 -21.48
CA THR A 497 23.16 7.85 -21.80
C THR A 497 22.74 7.17 -23.09
N PHE A 498 21.64 6.44 -23.06
CA PHE A 498 21.11 5.68 -24.18
C PHE A 498 19.70 6.15 -24.53
N GLU A 499 19.44 6.35 -25.81
CA GLU A 499 18.13 6.75 -26.31
C GLU A 499 17.32 5.52 -26.69
N TYR A 500 16.06 5.47 -26.26
CA TYR A 500 15.18 4.38 -26.64
C TYR A 500 13.76 4.86 -26.91
N THR A 501 13.06 4.14 -27.77
CA THR A 501 11.73 4.51 -28.27
C THR A 501 10.68 3.45 -27.95
N ALA A 502 9.42 3.85 -28.01
CA ALA A 502 8.25 2.98 -27.98
C ALA A 502 7.04 3.77 -28.46
N GLU A 503 5.93 3.09 -28.77
CA GLU A 503 4.67 3.76 -29.09
C GLU A 503 4.19 4.65 -27.92
N ARG A 504 3.70 5.85 -28.23
CA ARG A 504 3.18 6.85 -27.29
C ARG A 504 1.92 6.38 -26.57
N ASN A 505 1.01 5.74 -27.29
CA ASN A 505 -0.27 5.25 -26.75
C ASN A 505 -0.22 3.78 -26.34
N GLY A 506 0.92 3.10 -26.58
CA GLY A 506 1.13 1.69 -26.27
C GLY A 506 1.28 1.39 -24.78
N ILE A 507 1.20 0.11 -24.43
CA ILE A 507 1.23 -0.33 -23.03
C ILE A 507 2.55 -0.02 -22.31
N TRP A 508 3.69 -0.06 -23.01
CA TRP A 508 4.98 0.25 -22.41
C TRP A 508 5.06 1.71 -21.92
N HIS A 509 4.52 2.66 -22.67
CA HIS A 509 4.46 4.06 -22.25
C HIS A 509 3.75 4.21 -20.90
N TYR A 510 2.60 3.54 -20.76
CA TYR A 510 1.83 3.47 -19.52
C TYR A 510 2.65 2.84 -18.40
N VAL A 511 3.15 1.61 -18.57
CA VAL A 511 3.88 0.87 -17.52
C VAL A 511 5.15 1.60 -17.07
N TRP A 512 5.87 2.21 -18.02
CA TRP A 512 7.13 2.90 -17.75
C TRP A 512 6.95 4.21 -16.98
N GLN A 513 5.99 5.04 -17.40
CA GLN A 513 5.82 6.40 -16.88
C GLN A 513 4.81 6.51 -15.74
N GLN A 514 3.78 5.64 -15.71
CA GLN A 514 2.69 5.74 -14.75
C GLN A 514 3.21 5.52 -13.32
N LYS A 515 3.03 6.54 -12.47
CA LYS A 515 3.32 6.42 -11.03
C LYS A 515 2.17 5.71 -10.32
N ASN A 516 2.48 5.13 -9.15
CA ASN A 516 1.55 4.36 -8.31
C ASN A 516 1.22 2.96 -8.82
N LEU A 517 1.83 2.51 -9.92
CA LEU A 517 1.72 1.13 -10.36
C LEU A 517 2.48 0.16 -9.43
N ILE A 518 3.62 0.60 -8.90
CA ILE A 518 4.48 -0.23 -8.05
C ILE A 518 4.39 0.21 -6.59
N LEU A 519 4.65 1.50 -6.34
CA LEU A 519 4.66 2.14 -5.03
C LEU A 519 4.13 3.57 -5.18
N LYS A 520 3.59 4.12 -4.09
CA LYS A 520 3.03 5.47 -4.07
C LYS A 520 4.06 6.49 -4.58
N ASN A 521 3.68 7.32 -5.55
CA ASN A 521 4.48 8.34 -6.23
C ASN A 521 5.71 7.85 -7.01
N ILE A 522 5.91 6.55 -7.17
CA ILE A 522 7.06 5.98 -7.87
C ILE A 522 6.56 5.30 -9.17
N SER A 523 7.21 5.59 -10.29
CA SER A 523 7.05 4.84 -11.55
C SER A 523 8.13 3.77 -11.70
N LEU A 524 7.91 2.84 -12.64
CA LEU A 524 8.93 1.85 -13.01
C LEU A 524 10.23 2.53 -13.45
N LYS A 525 10.14 3.59 -14.27
CA LYS A 525 11.28 4.43 -14.69
C LYS A 525 12.14 4.87 -13.51
N THR A 526 11.53 5.53 -12.51
CA THR A 526 12.27 6.07 -11.36
C THR A 526 12.88 4.96 -10.52
N LYS A 527 12.16 3.85 -10.36
CA LYS A 527 12.63 2.73 -9.54
C LYS A 527 13.83 2.02 -10.17
N LEU A 528 13.80 1.79 -11.48
CA LEU A 528 14.92 1.18 -12.21
C LEU A 528 16.10 2.13 -12.33
N ALA A 529 15.87 3.42 -12.64
CA ALA A 529 16.95 4.41 -12.72
C ALA A 529 17.73 4.56 -11.40
N ALA A 530 17.04 4.48 -10.25
CA ALA A 530 17.71 4.51 -8.94
C ALA A 530 18.58 3.27 -8.67
N LYS A 531 18.35 2.17 -9.39
CA LYS A 531 19.11 0.91 -9.29
C LYS A 531 20.24 0.83 -10.31
N THR A 532 20.14 1.60 -11.39
CA THR A 532 21.12 1.66 -12.48
C THR A 532 21.55 3.11 -12.78
N PRO A 533 22.11 3.85 -11.81
CA PRO A 533 22.40 5.28 -11.97
C PRO A 533 23.43 5.58 -13.08
N GLU A 534 24.29 4.61 -13.41
CA GLU A 534 25.30 4.73 -14.47
C GLU A 534 24.74 4.41 -15.87
N PHE A 535 23.53 3.87 -15.96
CA PHE A 535 22.84 3.49 -17.20
C PHE A 535 21.62 4.39 -17.40
N GLU A 536 21.86 5.60 -17.91
CA GLU A 536 20.82 6.61 -18.07
C GLU A 536 20.00 6.34 -19.35
N LEU A 537 18.68 6.24 -19.20
CA LEU A 537 17.76 5.99 -20.32
C LEU A 537 16.96 7.24 -20.69
N LYS A 538 17.14 7.71 -21.92
CA LYS A 538 16.35 8.78 -22.55
C LYS A 538 15.22 8.18 -23.38
N TYR A 539 14.03 8.14 -22.77
CA TYR A 539 12.83 7.65 -23.43
C TYR A 539 12.23 8.71 -24.37
N ARG A 540 12.03 8.35 -25.65
CA ARG A 540 11.34 9.16 -26.67
C ARG A 540 10.13 8.42 -27.24
N PRO A 541 8.89 8.77 -26.85
CA PRO A 541 7.69 8.15 -27.41
C PRO A 541 7.46 8.59 -28.87
N LEU A 542 7.12 7.63 -29.73
CA LEU A 542 6.78 7.81 -31.14
C LEU A 542 5.34 7.36 -31.41
N ASP A 543 4.77 7.71 -32.55
CA ASP A 543 3.33 7.55 -32.76
C ASP A 543 2.93 6.11 -33.11
N SER A 544 3.85 5.27 -33.58
CA SER A 544 3.61 3.84 -33.88
C SER A 544 4.82 2.95 -33.54
N GLU A 545 4.58 1.64 -33.38
CA GLU A 545 5.67 0.66 -33.21
C GLU A 545 6.55 0.54 -34.46
N ALA A 546 5.97 0.69 -35.65
CA ALA A 546 6.73 0.73 -36.90
C ALA A 546 7.76 1.87 -36.90
N ALA A 547 7.37 3.08 -36.48
CA ALA A 547 8.29 4.20 -36.34
C ALA A 547 9.35 3.95 -35.25
N ALA A 548 9.00 3.26 -34.16
CA ALA A 548 9.94 2.87 -33.12
C ALA A 548 11.01 1.90 -33.65
N ILE A 549 10.62 0.89 -34.42
CA ILE A 549 11.54 -0.06 -35.04
C ILE A 549 12.42 0.64 -36.09
N GLU A 550 11.83 1.51 -36.93
CA GLU A 550 12.57 2.28 -37.94
C GLU A 550 13.65 3.17 -37.31
N SER A 551 13.38 3.75 -36.12
CA SER A 551 14.34 4.57 -35.38
C SER A 551 15.62 3.82 -34.98
N ILE A 552 15.54 2.49 -34.78
CA ILE A 552 16.72 1.65 -34.54
C ILE A 552 17.52 1.49 -35.83
N THR A 553 16.85 1.17 -36.95
CA THR A 553 17.53 0.94 -38.23
C THR A 553 18.19 2.20 -38.79
N SER A 554 17.61 3.37 -38.53
CA SER A 554 18.14 4.69 -38.88
C SER A 554 19.16 5.23 -37.86
N LYS A 555 19.51 4.44 -36.83
CA LYS A 555 20.47 4.80 -35.76
C LYS A 555 20.10 6.07 -34.97
N GLN A 556 18.81 6.36 -34.84
CA GLN A 556 18.29 7.45 -34.01
C GLN A 556 17.93 7.01 -32.59
N ALA A 557 17.96 5.70 -32.31
CA ALA A 557 17.75 5.12 -30.99
C ALA A 557 18.60 3.85 -30.86
N ASP A 558 19.04 3.55 -29.63
CA ASP A 558 19.84 2.37 -29.32
C ASP A 558 18.98 1.09 -29.33
N PHE A 559 17.71 1.21 -28.92
CA PHE A 559 16.73 0.12 -28.90
C PHE A 559 15.30 0.66 -28.86
N ALA A 560 14.32 -0.23 -29.04
CA ALA A 560 12.90 0.06 -28.85
C ALA A 560 12.22 -0.99 -27.97
N VAL A 561 11.08 -0.62 -27.38
CA VAL A 561 10.17 -1.58 -26.72
C VAL A 561 8.90 -1.69 -27.53
N VAL A 562 8.52 -2.92 -27.87
CA VAL A 562 7.40 -3.25 -28.75
C VAL A 562 6.56 -4.39 -28.18
N SER A 563 5.33 -4.50 -28.69
CA SER A 563 4.33 -5.49 -28.30
C SER A 563 4.08 -6.53 -29.41
N SER A 564 4.57 -6.27 -30.63
CA SER A 564 4.67 -7.26 -31.71
C SER A 564 6.14 -7.51 -32.09
N VAL A 565 6.50 -8.79 -32.15
CA VAL A 565 7.86 -9.26 -32.52
C VAL A 565 7.88 -10.01 -33.86
N ASN A 566 6.73 -10.07 -34.53
CA ASN A 566 6.60 -10.69 -35.82
C ASN A 566 7.14 -9.73 -36.90
N ASP A 567 7.72 -10.28 -37.97
CA ASP A 567 8.24 -9.51 -39.11
C ASP A 567 9.38 -8.52 -38.81
N LEU A 568 10.19 -8.79 -37.78
CA LEU A 568 11.43 -8.04 -37.55
C LEU A 568 12.48 -8.31 -38.65
N ASN A 569 13.19 -7.26 -39.07
CA ASN A 569 14.32 -7.38 -39.99
C ASN A 569 15.39 -8.32 -39.40
N ASN A 570 16.01 -9.16 -40.24
CA ASN A 570 17.09 -10.11 -39.87
C ASN A 570 18.28 -9.46 -39.14
N ASN A 571 18.47 -8.15 -39.28
CA ASN A 571 19.51 -7.37 -38.59
C ASN A 571 19.13 -6.93 -37.18
N LEU A 572 17.91 -7.23 -36.72
CA LEU A 572 17.43 -6.92 -35.37
C LEU A 572 17.30 -8.19 -34.55
N THR A 573 17.31 -8.03 -33.24
CA THR A 573 17.06 -9.11 -32.27
C THR A 573 16.06 -8.58 -31.24
N ALA A 574 15.14 -9.44 -30.83
CA ALA A 574 14.13 -9.13 -29.82
C ALA A 574 14.27 -10.04 -28.61
N GLU A 575 14.14 -9.46 -27.42
CA GLU A 575 14.12 -10.21 -26.17
C GLU A 575 12.85 -9.89 -25.37
N THR A 576 11.97 -10.89 -25.28
CA THR A 576 10.77 -10.82 -24.45
C THR A 576 11.15 -10.70 -22.98
N PHE A 577 10.52 -9.76 -22.27
CA PHE A 577 10.73 -9.54 -20.83
C PHE A 577 9.45 -9.63 -20.00
N ALA A 578 8.27 -9.65 -20.63
CA ALA A 578 6.98 -9.80 -19.97
C ALA A 578 5.92 -10.20 -21.00
N TYR A 579 4.73 -10.57 -20.52
CA TYR A 579 3.52 -10.73 -21.33
C TYR A 579 2.42 -9.76 -20.88
N ASP A 580 1.46 -9.55 -21.75
CA ASP A 580 0.17 -8.92 -21.45
C ASP A 580 -0.93 -9.59 -22.30
N GLY A 581 -2.17 -9.17 -22.10
CA GLY A 581 -3.33 -9.72 -22.81
C GLY A 581 -4.20 -8.65 -23.44
N LEU A 582 -4.66 -8.90 -24.66
CA LEU A 582 -5.76 -8.13 -25.24
C LEU A 582 -7.07 -8.69 -24.68
N VAL A 583 -7.76 -7.91 -23.86
CA VAL A 583 -9.01 -8.33 -23.22
C VAL A 583 -10.17 -7.50 -23.74
N PHE A 584 -11.31 -8.17 -23.91
CA PHE A 584 -12.58 -7.56 -24.25
C PHE A 584 -13.42 -7.39 -23.00
N PHE A 585 -14.10 -6.26 -22.89
CA PHE A 585 -14.85 -5.92 -21.70
C PHE A 585 -16.14 -5.16 -22.03
N ILE A 586 -17.17 -5.44 -21.22
CA ILE A 586 -18.49 -4.81 -21.29
C ILE A 586 -18.85 -4.20 -19.94
N ALA A 587 -19.93 -3.42 -19.89
CA ALA A 587 -20.41 -2.77 -18.68
C ALA A 587 -20.64 -3.75 -17.52
N PHE A 588 -20.18 -3.38 -16.34
CA PHE A 588 -20.41 -4.11 -15.10
C PHE A 588 -21.00 -3.20 -14.03
N SER A 589 -22.19 -3.57 -13.56
CA SER A 589 -22.78 -3.04 -12.33
C SER A 589 -23.58 -4.10 -11.60
N GLN A 590 -24.04 -3.74 -10.40
CA GLN A 590 -24.93 -4.57 -9.59
C GLN A 590 -26.41 -4.36 -9.95
N ASP A 591 -26.70 -3.60 -11.00
CA ASP A 591 -28.04 -3.49 -11.54
C ASP A 591 -28.43 -4.78 -12.27
N ARG A 592 -29.71 -5.13 -12.18
CA ARG A 592 -30.31 -6.31 -12.80
C ARG A 592 -30.02 -6.35 -14.30
N HIS A 593 -30.09 -5.22 -14.99
CA HIS A 593 -29.87 -5.17 -16.43
C HIS A 593 -28.43 -5.57 -16.84
N SER A 594 -27.41 -5.10 -16.11
CA SER A 594 -26.00 -5.44 -16.41
C SER A 594 -25.73 -6.92 -16.13
N GLN A 595 -26.31 -7.44 -15.06
CA GLN A 595 -26.28 -8.85 -14.72
C GLN A 595 -26.99 -9.71 -15.78
N ASP A 596 -28.14 -9.29 -16.28
CA ASP A 596 -28.89 -10.03 -17.32
C ASP A 596 -28.07 -10.16 -18.61
N LEU A 597 -27.39 -9.10 -19.07
CA LEU A 597 -26.50 -9.16 -20.24
C LEU A 597 -25.32 -10.12 -20.02
N LEU A 598 -24.61 -9.97 -18.90
CA LEU A 598 -23.46 -10.82 -18.57
C LEU A 598 -23.84 -12.29 -18.38
N ASN A 599 -24.98 -12.55 -17.74
CA ASN A 599 -25.50 -13.90 -17.55
C ASN A 599 -25.94 -14.54 -18.87
N SER A 600 -26.53 -13.78 -19.78
CA SER A 600 -26.93 -14.30 -21.10
C SER A 600 -25.72 -14.70 -21.95
N LEU A 601 -24.61 -13.98 -21.78
CA LEU A 601 -23.33 -14.31 -22.42
C LEU A 601 -22.52 -15.33 -21.62
N ASP A 602 -22.97 -15.76 -20.43
CA ASP A 602 -22.19 -16.61 -19.50
C ASP A 602 -20.77 -16.06 -19.25
N GLY A 603 -20.63 -14.74 -19.23
CA GLY A 603 -19.35 -14.04 -19.05
C GLY A 603 -18.28 -14.34 -20.11
N LYS A 604 -18.64 -14.85 -21.29
CA LYS A 604 -17.70 -15.29 -22.34
C LYS A 604 -18.07 -14.77 -23.73
N ILE A 605 -17.10 -14.79 -24.64
CA ILE A 605 -17.27 -14.41 -26.05
C ILE A 605 -16.26 -15.18 -26.92
N SER A 606 -16.66 -15.64 -28.10
CA SER A 606 -15.75 -16.34 -29.04
C SER A 606 -15.03 -15.39 -29.98
N LEU A 607 -13.90 -15.84 -30.55
CA LEU A 607 -13.19 -15.08 -31.59
C LEU A 607 -14.08 -14.80 -32.81
N GLU A 608 -14.90 -15.75 -33.22
CA GLU A 608 -15.87 -15.58 -34.31
C GLU A 608 -16.89 -14.47 -34.00
N GLN A 609 -17.43 -14.43 -32.77
CA GLN A 609 -18.36 -13.38 -32.35
C GLN A 609 -17.69 -12.01 -32.35
N LEU A 610 -16.42 -11.93 -31.93
CA LEU A 610 -15.64 -10.68 -31.99
C LEU A 610 -15.41 -10.22 -33.43
N GLN A 611 -15.10 -11.14 -34.36
CA GLN A 611 -15.00 -10.83 -35.79
C GLN A 611 -16.32 -10.27 -36.32
N GLN A 612 -17.44 -10.93 -36.02
CA GLN A 612 -18.77 -10.52 -36.47
C GLN A 612 -19.18 -9.15 -35.91
N LEU A 613 -18.88 -8.86 -34.63
CA LEU A 613 -19.12 -7.54 -34.03
C LEU A 613 -18.29 -6.45 -34.72
N TYR A 614 -16.97 -6.62 -34.78
CA TYR A 614 -16.04 -5.59 -35.28
C TYR A 614 -15.97 -5.49 -36.82
N THR A 615 -16.67 -6.37 -37.54
CA THR A 615 -16.93 -6.23 -38.99
C THR A 615 -18.37 -5.76 -39.29
N GLY A 616 -19.17 -5.46 -38.26
CA GLY A 616 -20.52 -4.91 -38.40
C GLY A 616 -21.60 -5.92 -38.78
N GLN A 617 -21.31 -7.22 -38.75
CA GLN A 617 -22.29 -8.28 -39.01
C GLN A 617 -23.28 -8.44 -37.84
N ILE A 618 -22.82 -8.13 -36.62
CA ILE A 618 -23.64 -8.06 -35.42
C ILE A 618 -23.72 -6.62 -34.95
N THR A 619 -24.94 -6.12 -34.82
CA THR A 619 -25.24 -4.76 -34.36
C THR A 619 -26.17 -4.74 -33.15
N ASN A 620 -26.67 -5.91 -32.74
CA ASN A 620 -27.52 -6.06 -31.56
C ASN A 620 -27.18 -7.33 -30.78
N TRP A 621 -27.14 -7.24 -29.45
CA TRP A 621 -26.81 -8.33 -28.54
C TRP A 621 -27.78 -9.52 -28.60
N GLN A 622 -29.02 -9.32 -29.08
CA GLN A 622 -29.97 -10.42 -29.30
C GLN A 622 -29.48 -11.44 -30.34
N GLN A 623 -28.65 -11.02 -31.29
CA GLN A 623 -28.05 -11.92 -32.29
C GLN A 623 -27.06 -12.91 -31.65
N LEU A 624 -26.60 -12.62 -30.43
CA LEU A 624 -25.75 -13.48 -29.60
C LEU A 624 -26.56 -14.24 -28.53
N GLY A 625 -27.89 -14.20 -28.59
CA GLY A 625 -28.77 -14.83 -27.60
C GLY A 625 -28.90 -14.05 -26.29
N ALA A 626 -28.49 -12.78 -26.26
CA ALA A 626 -28.61 -11.90 -25.10
C ALA A 626 -29.80 -10.93 -25.21
N ALA A 627 -29.86 -9.94 -24.31
CA ALA A 627 -30.93 -8.94 -24.30
C ALA A 627 -30.97 -8.11 -25.59
N ASP A 628 -32.17 -7.64 -25.98
CA ASP A 628 -32.36 -6.72 -27.12
C ASP A 628 -31.79 -5.34 -26.79
N LEU A 629 -30.50 -5.19 -27.03
CA LEU A 629 -29.72 -3.99 -26.78
C LEU A 629 -28.86 -3.68 -28.01
N PRO A 630 -28.82 -2.43 -28.48
CA PRO A 630 -27.91 -2.04 -29.55
C PRO A 630 -26.45 -2.15 -29.08
N VAL A 631 -25.59 -2.60 -30.00
CA VAL A 631 -24.14 -2.71 -29.79
C VAL A 631 -23.49 -1.37 -30.08
N LYS A 632 -22.62 -0.92 -29.18
CA LYS A 632 -21.69 0.19 -29.43
C LYS A 632 -20.25 -0.30 -29.28
N LEU A 633 -19.44 -0.05 -30.30
CA LEU A 633 -18.08 -0.61 -30.40
C LEU A 633 -17.05 0.46 -30.08
N TYR A 634 -16.10 0.09 -29.23
CA TYR A 634 -14.92 0.89 -28.93
C TYR A 634 -13.63 0.19 -29.35
N ALA A 635 -12.68 0.98 -29.82
CA ALA A 635 -11.30 0.56 -30.06
C ALA A 635 -10.34 1.52 -29.33
N PRO A 636 -9.18 1.02 -28.83
CA PRO A 636 -8.19 1.87 -28.21
C PRO A 636 -7.57 2.86 -29.21
N ASP A 637 -7.02 3.94 -28.69
CA ASP A 637 -6.20 4.92 -29.41
C ASP A 637 -4.76 4.45 -29.65
N SER A 638 -4.45 3.20 -29.30
CA SER A 638 -3.15 2.57 -29.50
C SER A 638 -3.12 1.79 -30.80
N ASP A 639 -2.16 2.12 -31.66
CA ASP A 639 -1.99 1.47 -32.95
C ASP A 639 -1.44 0.05 -32.80
N SER A 640 -0.59 -0.22 -31.79
CA SER A 640 -0.17 -1.61 -31.50
C SER A 640 -1.33 -2.48 -31.03
N ALA A 641 -2.20 -1.98 -30.16
CA ALA A 641 -3.36 -2.74 -29.70
C ALA A 641 -4.33 -3.04 -30.86
N ILE A 642 -4.48 -2.11 -31.81
CA ILE A 642 -5.27 -2.33 -33.03
C ILE A 642 -4.59 -3.36 -33.93
N ALA A 643 -3.28 -3.27 -34.15
CA ALA A 643 -2.55 -4.24 -34.95
C ALA A 643 -2.62 -5.66 -34.36
N LEU A 644 -2.50 -5.78 -33.02
CA LEU A 644 -2.67 -7.04 -32.31
C LEU A 644 -4.09 -7.59 -32.47
N PHE A 645 -5.11 -6.74 -32.44
CA PHE A 645 -6.49 -7.15 -32.72
C PHE A 645 -6.64 -7.70 -34.15
N GLU A 646 -6.07 -7.00 -35.14
CA GLU A 646 -6.10 -7.44 -36.53
C GLU A 646 -5.39 -8.77 -36.75
N GLU A 647 -4.27 -8.98 -36.09
CA GLU A 647 -3.46 -10.18 -36.19
C GLU A 647 -4.08 -11.39 -35.47
N GLN A 648 -4.60 -11.17 -34.25
CA GLN A 648 -5.01 -12.26 -33.36
C GLN A 648 -6.51 -12.58 -33.43
N VAL A 649 -7.34 -11.66 -33.92
CA VAL A 649 -8.80 -11.83 -33.97
C VAL A 649 -9.32 -11.91 -35.39
N LEU A 650 -8.82 -11.11 -36.33
CA LEU A 650 -9.36 -11.10 -37.70
C LEU A 650 -8.70 -12.18 -38.57
N SER A 651 -9.52 -13.01 -39.21
CA SER A 651 -9.02 -14.22 -39.89
C SER A 651 -8.44 -13.96 -41.28
N ASP A 652 -8.80 -12.85 -41.93
CA ASP A 652 -8.40 -12.55 -43.30
C ASP A 652 -8.29 -11.04 -43.60
N ARG A 653 -7.65 -10.72 -44.72
CA ARG A 653 -7.43 -9.33 -45.17
C ARG A 653 -8.74 -8.57 -45.47
N GLY A 654 -9.79 -9.27 -45.87
CA GLY A 654 -11.11 -8.68 -46.10
C GLY A 654 -11.72 -8.15 -44.79
N GLN A 655 -11.67 -8.95 -43.72
CA GLN A 655 -12.11 -8.53 -42.39
C GLN A 655 -11.31 -7.33 -41.87
N VAL A 656 -9.98 -7.34 -42.03
CA VAL A 656 -9.11 -6.19 -41.68
C VAL A 656 -9.54 -4.93 -42.42
N THR A 657 -9.80 -5.04 -43.72
CA THR A 657 -10.25 -3.90 -44.55
C THR A 657 -11.59 -3.36 -44.09
N THR A 658 -12.56 -4.24 -43.80
CA THR A 658 -13.87 -3.86 -43.26
C THR A 658 -13.74 -3.16 -41.91
N PHE A 659 -13.00 -3.75 -40.96
CA PHE A 659 -12.76 -3.17 -39.65
C PHE A 659 -12.12 -1.77 -39.74
N ARG A 660 -11.06 -1.60 -40.55
CA ARG A 660 -10.42 -0.29 -40.79
C ARG A 660 -11.38 0.73 -41.39
N SER A 661 -12.29 0.31 -42.27
CA SER A 661 -13.31 1.18 -42.85
C SER A 661 -14.32 1.69 -41.81
N LEU A 662 -14.68 0.86 -40.82
CA LEU A 662 -15.59 1.20 -39.72
C LEU A 662 -14.92 2.03 -38.63
N LEU A 663 -13.59 1.96 -38.54
CA LEU A 663 -12.75 2.70 -37.60
C LEU A 663 -12.39 4.13 -38.07
N SER A 664 -12.51 4.42 -39.38
CA SER A 664 -12.09 5.69 -39.98
C SER A 664 -12.94 6.88 -39.49
N GLU A 665 -12.27 7.93 -39.00
CA GLU A 665 -12.90 9.17 -38.49
C GLU A 665 -13.49 10.07 -39.61
N ASP A 666 -13.07 9.85 -40.86
CA ASP A 666 -13.45 10.67 -42.02
C ASP A 666 -14.80 10.26 -42.66
N ASN A 667 -15.43 9.20 -42.15
CA ASN A 667 -16.65 8.64 -42.74
C ASN A 667 -17.91 9.04 -41.96
N LEU A 668 -18.94 9.48 -42.69
CA LEU A 668 -20.34 9.59 -42.23
C LEU A 668 -20.96 8.22 -41.82
N THR A 669 -20.18 7.12 -41.91
CA THR A 669 -20.56 5.72 -41.65
C THR A 669 -19.76 5.06 -40.52
N GLY A 670 -18.85 5.77 -39.84
CA GLY A 670 -18.02 5.19 -38.78
C GLY A 670 -18.87 4.67 -37.62
N SER A 671 -18.81 3.36 -37.34
CA SER A 671 -19.59 2.70 -36.27
C SER A 671 -18.73 2.32 -35.06
N ILE A 672 -17.40 2.40 -35.17
CA ILE A 672 -16.46 2.08 -34.09
C ILE A 672 -15.81 3.37 -33.59
N THR A 673 -15.97 3.67 -32.31
CA THR A 673 -15.38 4.87 -31.71
C THR A 673 -13.97 4.58 -31.20
N ARG A 674 -12.96 5.30 -31.70
CA ARG A 674 -11.62 5.31 -31.10
C ARG A 674 -11.63 6.13 -29.82
N LEU A 675 -11.14 5.55 -28.73
CA LEU A 675 -11.13 6.22 -27.44
C LEU A 675 -9.99 5.71 -26.56
N PRO A 676 -9.26 6.58 -25.84
CA PRO A 676 -8.27 6.12 -24.88
C PRO A 676 -8.92 5.24 -23.80
N ILE A 677 -8.22 4.19 -23.36
CA ILE A 677 -8.78 3.15 -22.47
C ILE A 677 -9.43 3.73 -21.19
N LEU A 678 -8.83 4.74 -20.55
CA LEU A 678 -9.40 5.30 -19.32
C LEU A 678 -10.75 6.02 -19.55
N PRO A 679 -10.88 6.94 -20.52
CA PRO A 679 -12.17 7.43 -20.97
C PRO A 679 -13.16 6.31 -21.36
N MET A 680 -12.71 5.30 -22.11
CA MET A 680 -13.55 4.16 -22.52
C MET A 680 -14.15 3.41 -21.32
N LEU A 681 -13.31 3.05 -20.34
CA LEU A 681 -13.74 2.40 -19.10
C LEU A 681 -14.74 3.25 -18.29
N ARG A 682 -14.65 4.59 -18.38
CA ARG A 682 -15.57 5.51 -17.70
C ARG A 682 -16.88 5.71 -18.45
N GLN A 683 -16.89 5.47 -19.75
CA GLN A 683 -18.03 5.75 -20.63
C GLN A 683 -18.96 4.55 -20.78
N ILE A 684 -18.41 3.33 -20.83
CA ILE A 684 -19.18 2.10 -21.05
C ILE A 684 -20.33 1.92 -20.03
N LEU A 685 -20.08 2.18 -18.74
CA LEU A 685 -21.10 1.97 -17.71
C LEU A 685 -22.23 3.02 -17.76
N PRO A 686 -21.96 4.33 -17.82
CA PRO A 686 -23.01 5.34 -17.98
C PRO A 686 -23.89 5.13 -19.23
N GLU A 687 -23.32 4.69 -20.35
CA GLU A 687 -24.10 4.41 -21.57
C GLU A 687 -25.07 3.25 -21.37
N PHE A 688 -24.61 2.22 -20.68
CA PHE A 688 -25.43 1.08 -20.32
C PHE A 688 -26.59 1.48 -19.38
N GLU A 689 -26.28 2.23 -18.32
CA GLU A 689 -27.26 2.61 -17.30
C GLU A 689 -28.27 3.68 -17.79
N ASN A 690 -27.84 4.64 -18.61
CA ASN A 690 -28.66 5.79 -18.98
C ASN A 690 -29.24 5.72 -20.39
N GLU A 691 -28.53 5.11 -21.35
CA GLU A 691 -28.90 5.15 -22.77
C GLU A 691 -29.48 3.81 -23.26
N ARG A 692 -29.46 2.76 -22.42
CA ARG A 692 -29.81 1.39 -22.80
C ARG A 692 -29.04 0.89 -24.03
N VAL A 693 -27.78 1.28 -24.12
CA VAL A 693 -26.83 0.84 -25.14
C VAL A 693 -25.80 -0.04 -24.47
N ALA A 694 -25.53 -1.22 -25.02
CA ALA A 694 -24.53 -2.11 -24.46
C ALA A 694 -23.23 -2.01 -25.27
N SER A 695 -22.26 -1.34 -24.65
CA SER A 695 -20.96 -1.07 -25.25
C SER A 695 -19.97 -2.20 -24.97
N ILE A 696 -19.16 -2.55 -25.98
CA ILE A 696 -18.00 -3.44 -25.86
C ILE A 696 -16.74 -2.70 -26.32
N GLY A 697 -15.66 -2.86 -25.56
CA GLY A 697 -14.34 -2.35 -25.90
C GLY A 697 -13.26 -3.37 -25.66
N PHE A 698 -12.06 -3.11 -26.18
CA PHE A 698 -10.89 -3.94 -25.95
C PHE A 698 -9.65 -3.13 -25.59
N GLY A 699 -8.70 -3.78 -24.91
CA GLY A 699 -7.44 -3.17 -24.54
C GLY A 699 -6.57 -4.06 -23.67
N SER A 700 -5.45 -3.51 -23.22
CA SER A 700 -4.50 -4.19 -22.32
C SER A 700 -5.13 -4.59 -20.98
N LEU A 701 -4.94 -5.86 -20.59
CA LEU A 701 -5.34 -6.39 -19.30
C LEU A 701 -4.71 -5.59 -18.14
N ALA A 702 -3.45 -5.17 -18.27
CA ALA A 702 -2.79 -4.35 -17.26
C ALA A 702 -3.54 -3.04 -16.94
N ARG A 703 -4.31 -2.49 -17.89
CA ARG A 703 -5.14 -1.28 -17.70
C ARG A 703 -6.57 -1.59 -17.23
N VAL A 704 -7.10 -2.75 -17.62
CA VAL A 704 -8.48 -3.20 -17.29
C VAL A 704 -8.56 -3.89 -15.93
N PHE A 705 -7.45 -4.46 -15.45
CA PHE A 705 -7.38 -5.10 -14.14
C PHE A 705 -7.78 -4.13 -13.00
N ASN A 706 -8.57 -4.62 -12.04
CA ASN A 706 -9.11 -3.86 -10.90
C ASN A 706 -10.02 -2.66 -11.26
N GLN A 707 -10.54 -2.60 -12.50
CA GLN A 707 -11.56 -1.63 -12.88
C GLN A 707 -12.95 -2.09 -12.42
N CYS A 708 -13.78 -1.12 -12.06
CA CYS A 708 -15.06 -1.34 -11.39
C CYS A 708 -16.27 -1.27 -12.32
N SER A 709 -16.11 -0.59 -13.45
CA SER A 709 -17.18 -0.25 -14.37
C SER A 709 -17.34 -1.28 -15.50
N VAL A 710 -16.42 -2.25 -15.59
CA VAL A 710 -16.40 -3.22 -16.68
C VAL A 710 -16.05 -4.61 -16.19
N TYR A 711 -16.53 -5.61 -16.93
CA TYR A 711 -16.24 -7.03 -16.73
C TYR A 711 -15.42 -7.55 -17.90
N PRO A 712 -14.23 -8.15 -17.68
CA PRO A 712 -13.46 -8.78 -18.75
C PRO A 712 -14.07 -10.14 -19.11
N LEU A 713 -14.39 -10.31 -20.39
CA LEU A 713 -15.00 -11.52 -20.91
C LEU A 713 -13.94 -12.63 -21.07
N ALA A 714 -14.34 -13.87 -20.77
CA ALA A 714 -13.55 -15.05 -21.14
C ALA A 714 -13.56 -15.23 -22.66
N ILE A 715 -12.43 -15.63 -23.23
CA ILE A 715 -12.33 -15.86 -24.68
C ILE A 715 -12.53 -17.35 -24.94
N VAL A 716 -13.52 -17.68 -25.77
CA VAL A 716 -13.72 -19.04 -26.28
C VAL A 716 -12.74 -19.25 -27.43
N ASN A 717 -11.80 -20.18 -27.25
CA ASN A 717 -10.83 -20.54 -28.26
C ASN A 717 -11.45 -21.45 -29.34
N GLU A 718 -10.68 -21.80 -30.38
CA GLU A 718 -11.15 -22.67 -31.48
C GLU A 718 -11.56 -24.07 -31.00
N ASP A 719 -10.98 -24.56 -29.91
CA ASP A 719 -11.34 -25.85 -29.28
C ASP A 719 -12.65 -25.79 -28.47
N GLY A 720 -13.29 -24.62 -28.39
CA GLY A 720 -14.51 -24.39 -27.61
C GLY A 720 -14.27 -24.19 -26.11
N ASN A 721 -13.01 -24.08 -25.66
CA ASN A 721 -12.67 -23.81 -24.26
C ASN A 721 -12.76 -22.31 -23.96
N ALA A 722 -13.54 -21.95 -22.96
CA ALA A 722 -13.61 -20.57 -22.45
C ALA A 722 -12.47 -20.30 -21.46
N ILE A 723 -11.59 -19.36 -21.79
CA ILE A 723 -10.40 -19.05 -21.00
C ILE A 723 -10.52 -17.63 -20.47
N GLN A 724 -10.71 -17.53 -19.16
CA GLN A 724 -10.91 -16.27 -18.46
C GLN A 724 -9.56 -15.66 -18.06
N PRO A 725 -9.28 -14.38 -18.37
CA PRO A 725 -8.01 -13.73 -18.00
C PRO A 725 -7.79 -13.59 -16.48
N LEU A 726 -8.87 -13.65 -15.68
CA LEU A 726 -8.84 -13.49 -14.22
C LEU A 726 -9.30 -14.75 -13.47
N ILE A 727 -8.55 -15.13 -12.45
CA ILE A 727 -8.87 -16.24 -11.54
C ILE A 727 -9.08 -15.73 -10.12
N GLN A 728 -9.95 -16.40 -9.38
CA GLN A 728 -10.18 -16.16 -7.97
C GLN A 728 -9.07 -16.78 -7.12
N SER A 729 -9.04 -16.46 -5.83
CA SER A 729 -8.05 -17.00 -4.88
C SER A 729 -8.10 -18.52 -4.73
N ASN A 730 -9.22 -19.16 -5.10
CA ASN A 730 -9.38 -20.62 -5.15
C ASN A 730 -8.95 -21.24 -6.51
N LEU A 731 -8.34 -20.45 -7.40
CA LEU A 731 -7.89 -20.84 -8.75
C LEU A 731 -9.02 -21.12 -9.76
N GLU A 732 -10.28 -20.83 -9.40
CA GLU A 732 -11.39 -20.91 -10.34
C GLU A 732 -11.50 -19.61 -11.16
N PRO A 733 -11.97 -19.68 -12.42
CA PRO A 733 -12.33 -18.49 -13.19
C PRO A 733 -13.28 -17.55 -12.44
N ILE A 734 -13.16 -16.24 -12.65
CA ILE A 734 -14.23 -15.32 -12.23
C ILE A 734 -15.50 -15.61 -13.03
N ASN A 735 -16.66 -15.30 -12.44
CA ASN A 735 -17.96 -15.43 -13.10
C ASN A 735 -18.77 -14.13 -12.95
N PRO A 736 -19.83 -13.92 -13.76
CA PRO A 736 -20.66 -12.71 -13.70
C PRO A 736 -21.26 -12.35 -12.34
N GLN A 737 -21.44 -13.34 -11.45
CA GLN A 737 -22.02 -13.15 -10.12
C GLN A 737 -21.02 -12.58 -9.11
N LEU A 738 -19.72 -12.59 -9.44
CA LEU A 738 -18.67 -12.02 -8.58
C LEU A 738 -18.69 -10.48 -8.66
N ASP A 739 -18.94 -9.81 -7.53
CA ASP A 739 -18.86 -8.35 -7.44
C ASP A 739 -17.41 -7.86 -7.51
N LEU A 740 -16.90 -7.59 -8.71
CA LEU A 740 -15.52 -7.14 -8.94
C LEU A 740 -15.14 -5.86 -8.19
N CYS A 741 -16.11 -5.06 -7.73
CA CYS A 741 -15.88 -3.85 -6.95
C CYS A 741 -15.77 -4.10 -5.45
N LYS A 742 -16.67 -4.90 -4.88
CA LYS A 742 -16.62 -5.25 -3.45
C LYS A 742 -15.52 -6.26 -3.15
N GLU A 743 -15.26 -7.14 -4.10
CA GLU A 743 -14.30 -8.24 -3.99
C GLU A 743 -12.93 -7.88 -4.59
N LYS A 744 -12.58 -6.58 -4.65
CA LYS A 744 -11.24 -6.17 -5.10
C LYS A 744 -10.16 -6.85 -4.25
N GLY A 745 -9.25 -7.53 -4.93
CA GLY A 745 -8.18 -8.30 -4.30
C GLY A 745 -8.52 -9.77 -4.03
N SER A 746 -9.75 -10.23 -4.29
CA SER A 746 -10.11 -11.66 -4.25
C SER A 746 -9.78 -12.40 -5.55
N TYR A 747 -9.51 -11.67 -6.63
CA TYR A 747 -9.13 -12.17 -7.94
C TYR A 747 -7.76 -11.62 -8.38
N LEU A 748 -7.09 -12.41 -9.22
CA LEU A 748 -5.74 -12.22 -9.73
C LEU A 748 -5.75 -12.51 -11.23
N ARG A 749 -4.69 -12.10 -11.93
CA ARG A 749 -4.45 -12.47 -13.33
C ARG A 749 -4.00 -13.93 -13.40
N ASP A 750 -4.55 -14.73 -14.31
CA ASP A 750 -4.12 -16.14 -14.49
C ASP A 750 -2.76 -16.19 -15.21
N ARG A 751 -1.67 -15.96 -14.47
CA ARG A 751 -0.31 -15.93 -15.03
C ARG A 751 0.00 -17.16 -15.88
N SER A 752 -0.42 -18.34 -15.40
CA SER A 752 -0.19 -19.59 -16.11
C SER A 752 -0.86 -19.58 -17.48
N ALA A 753 -2.08 -19.05 -17.60
CA ALA A 753 -2.77 -19.03 -18.89
C ALA A 753 -2.04 -18.20 -19.95
N PHE A 754 -1.40 -17.10 -19.57
CA PHE A 754 -0.63 -16.28 -20.50
C PHE A 754 0.75 -16.88 -20.78
N GLN A 755 1.47 -17.34 -19.75
CA GLN A 755 2.80 -17.93 -19.93
C GLN A 755 2.79 -19.23 -20.76
N THR A 756 1.70 -20.00 -20.65
CA THR A 756 1.50 -21.24 -21.43
C THR A 756 0.75 -21.01 -22.74
N ASN A 757 0.48 -19.74 -23.10
CA ASN A 757 -0.30 -19.34 -24.28
C ASN A 757 -1.68 -20.03 -24.37
N ARG A 758 -2.27 -20.40 -23.24
CA ARG A 758 -3.65 -20.88 -23.16
C ARG A 758 -4.61 -19.74 -23.43
N TYR A 759 -4.39 -18.55 -22.88
CA TYR A 759 -5.21 -17.39 -23.21
C TYR A 759 -4.95 -16.96 -24.67
N PRO A 760 -5.94 -17.01 -25.59
CA PRO A 760 -5.69 -16.89 -27.04
C PRO A 760 -5.13 -15.54 -27.49
N LEU A 761 -5.39 -14.49 -26.73
CA LEU A 761 -5.03 -13.11 -27.07
C LEU A 761 -3.85 -12.59 -26.24
N THR A 762 -2.91 -13.48 -25.95
CA THR A 762 -1.65 -13.16 -25.26
C THR A 762 -0.67 -12.55 -26.25
N TYR A 763 0.09 -11.53 -25.82
CA TYR A 763 1.19 -10.99 -26.60
C TYR A 763 2.42 -10.67 -25.72
N PRO A 764 3.64 -10.79 -26.27
CA PRO A 764 4.86 -10.46 -25.53
C PRO A 764 5.09 -8.95 -25.49
N LEU A 765 5.82 -8.48 -24.47
CA LEU A 765 6.56 -7.23 -24.56
C LEU A 765 8.04 -7.56 -24.71
N ALA A 766 8.69 -6.96 -25.70
CA ALA A 766 10.08 -7.24 -26.03
C ALA A 766 10.90 -5.97 -26.22
N VAL A 767 12.19 -6.07 -25.87
CA VAL A 767 13.20 -5.09 -26.23
C VAL A 767 13.80 -5.49 -27.57
N VAL A 768 13.69 -4.62 -28.57
CA VAL A 768 14.26 -4.81 -29.92
C VAL A 768 15.51 -3.96 -30.06
N TYR A 769 16.61 -4.56 -30.53
CA TYR A 769 17.90 -3.90 -30.68
C TYR A 769 18.71 -4.47 -31.86
N PRO A 770 19.74 -3.78 -32.37
CA PRO A 770 20.55 -4.26 -33.50
C PRO A 770 21.34 -5.52 -33.18
N ARG A 771 21.45 -6.43 -34.15
CA ARG A 771 22.34 -7.60 -34.10
C ARG A 771 23.77 -7.22 -34.52
N ASP A 772 24.33 -6.22 -33.85
CA ASP A 772 25.67 -5.70 -34.13
C ASP A 772 26.50 -5.68 -32.84
N ASN A 773 27.47 -6.58 -32.75
CA ASN A 773 28.35 -6.73 -31.59
C ASN A 773 29.41 -5.61 -31.50
N SER A 774 29.51 -4.72 -32.49
CA SER A 774 30.39 -3.54 -32.44
C SER A 774 29.77 -2.36 -31.69
N LEU A 775 28.45 -2.37 -31.50
CA LEU A 775 27.72 -1.35 -30.75
C LEU A 775 27.73 -1.65 -29.25
N THR A 776 27.60 -0.60 -28.45
CA THR A 776 27.37 -0.74 -27.01
C THR A 776 26.07 -1.53 -26.78
N PRO A 777 26.08 -2.61 -25.98
CA PRO A 777 24.95 -3.54 -25.89
C PRO A 777 23.81 -3.02 -24.98
N ALA A 778 23.38 -1.77 -25.16
CA ALA A 778 22.40 -1.10 -24.31
C ALA A 778 21.04 -1.81 -24.29
N GLY A 779 20.48 -2.13 -25.47
CA GLY A 779 19.21 -2.85 -25.58
C GLY A 779 19.24 -4.23 -24.94
N LYS A 780 20.27 -5.03 -25.25
CA LYS A 780 20.50 -6.34 -24.63
C LYS A 780 20.58 -6.24 -23.11
N LYS A 781 21.37 -5.29 -22.59
CA LYS A 781 21.53 -5.11 -21.14
C LYS A 781 20.26 -4.61 -20.47
N PHE A 782 19.47 -3.77 -21.15
CA PHE A 782 18.17 -3.38 -20.66
C PHE A 782 17.20 -4.55 -20.58
N ALA A 783 17.19 -5.45 -21.58
CA ALA A 783 16.41 -6.69 -21.54
C ALA A 783 16.83 -7.60 -20.38
N GLU A 784 18.14 -7.80 -20.18
CA GLU A 784 18.69 -8.55 -19.05
C GLU A 784 18.28 -7.95 -17.69
N ILE A 785 18.31 -6.61 -17.55
CA ILE A 785 17.82 -5.91 -16.36
C ILE A 785 16.36 -6.24 -16.10
N LEU A 786 15.50 -6.13 -17.12
CA LEU A 786 14.08 -6.40 -16.99
C LEU A 786 13.78 -7.87 -16.65
N LYS A 787 14.64 -8.81 -17.04
CA LYS A 787 14.53 -10.25 -16.76
C LYS A 787 14.99 -10.69 -15.36
N THR A 788 15.61 -9.80 -14.56
CA THR A 788 15.99 -10.13 -13.17
C THR A 788 14.76 -10.37 -12.28
N ASP A 789 14.88 -11.21 -11.25
CA ASP A 789 13.76 -11.45 -10.30
C ASP A 789 13.24 -10.14 -9.70
N GLU A 790 14.17 -9.24 -9.33
CA GLU A 790 13.85 -7.91 -8.81
C GLU A 790 13.01 -7.10 -9.81
N ALA A 791 13.37 -7.07 -11.10
CA ALA A 791 12.61 -6.35 -12.10
C ALA A 791 11.29 -7.05 -12.46
N GLN A 792 11.25 -8.39 -12.49
CA GLN A 792 10.04 -9.17 -12.71
C GLN A 792 9.01 -8.95 -11.60
N GLU A 793 9.43 -8.83 -10.35
CA GLU A 793 8.53 -8.44 -9.24
C GLU A 793 7.93 -7.03 -9.47
N LEU A 794 8.75 -6.09 -9.94
CA LEU A 794 8.29 -4.72 -10.26
C LEU A 794 7.31 -4.73 -11.43
N LEU A 795 7.61 -5.44 -12.52
CA LEU A 795 6.76 -5.59 -13.69
C LEU A 795 5.41 -6.23 -13.31
N GLY A 796 5.42 -7.26 -12.47
CA GLY A 796 4.18 -7.90 -11.98
C GLY A 796 3.25 -6.94 -11.23
N LYS A 797 3.79 -5.96 -10.49
CA LYS A 797 3.02 -4.91 -9.81
C LYS A 797 2.38 -3.93 -10.79
N THR A 798 2.98 -3.73 -11.98
CA THR A 798 2.48 -2.78 -12.97
C THR A 798 1.22 -3.20 -13.72
N GLY A 799 0.79 -4.45 -13.56
CA GLY A 799 -0.32 -5.02 -14.32
C GLY A 799 0.13 -5.96 -15.44
N LEU A 800 1.42 -5.96 -15.79
CA LEU A 800 2.02 -6.94 -16.70
C LEU A 800 2.17 -8.32 -16.06
N ILE A 801 2.33 -9.32 -16.91
CA ILE A 801 2.53 -10.72 -16.53
C ILE A 801 4.03 -11.03 -16.61
N PRO A 802 4.69 -11.28 -15.47
CA PRO A 802 6.13 -11.53 -15.46
C PRO A 802 6.48 -12.88 -16.11
N LEU A 803 7.74 -13.01 -16.51
CA LEU A 803 8.37 -14.29 -16.84
C LEU A 803 8.48 -15.15 -15.57
N ASP A 804 8.53 -16.46 -15.76
CA ASP A 804 8.61 -17.47 -14.69
C ASP A 804 9.91 -17.45 -13.87
#